data_AF-A0A433DIY0-F1
#
_entry.id   AF-A0A433DIY0-F1
#
_cell.length_a   1.000
_cell.length_b   1.000
_cell.length_c   1.000
_cell.angle_alpha   90.00
_cell.angle_beta   90.00
_cell.angle_gamma   90.00
#
_symmetry.space_group_name_H-M   'P 1'
#
loop_
_entity.id
_entity.type
_entity.pdbx_description
1 polymer ?
#
loop_
_entity_poly.entity_id
_entity_poly.type
_entity_poly.pdbx_seq_one_letter_code
_entity_poly.pdbx_strand_id
1 'polypeptide(L)'
;MKSYIRIIGNSTPEGVPSIVVHFDSKKYMFNCSEGTQRMCIENKTKLPKMGNIFLTRVDWDCVGGIPGMLMSLADQGTKNVKLLGGKNLTHFMAATRHFIYRTSMSVETHEFDHDGAEFKDENLTIRSVILLPDDYKPPSPPPTTIDPNSATLAGTKRDHDSMSEGDAHPDSLSPVAQMNYKRQILSDMFSNQAAAPVKVDEIERAAAAYTGGHPLAPLEKVPGADVRILEPTGEEGGEAILEVHGKGGGKAPAAGQRKPAKKFVMRGPKKLPRSKPVPQVISYVCQGPAYPGKFDPKAALTLGLKPGKEYGRLQQGNSVTLPDGTVIHPHQVMGSSRPGAIFIIIDCPTPAYIPSLLASPAFAIHQTDDVKQQPKVVIHMLGKGVIEDEKYREWMKKFGGETQHIVGSEDYCAQSILFTSHAIAQLKLSRLDDRIFPIPQYNNIPLKLLESLPNLPRNTTPLSNLLQFQLEPSPVLSRPEQQSLFDHHNPKSKAVEILEELHEYKALAIDVRAEVAKIAATVAQREKRPGDDVVITTLGTGSAIPSKYRNVSATLLEIPDHGNVLLDAGEGTFGQMLRLMGVEGVEACLLDLRLLFVSHLHADHHLGAVKVLGRWNRLHRDQPNATLHVVAPRMFGMWLKEYADVENFGMRKVRFVDSEDVLFSRGTRGAEASVAQLKKFLGLTTLKTVDVIHCRWAYGISLEHASGWKIV
;
A
#
# COMPACT_ATOMS: atom_id res chain seq x y z
N MET A 1 23.47 -17.71 12.67
CA MET A 1 22.54 -17.10 11.69
C MET A 1 22.34 -15.66 12.12
N LYS A 2 22.48 -14.71 11.19
CA LYS A 2 22.27 -13.29 11.52
C LYS A 2 20.78 -13.01 11.40
N SER A 3 20.17 -12.43 12.43
CA SER A 3 18.80 -11.96 12.35
C SER A 3 18.63 -10.61 13.04
N TYR A 4 17.81 -9.76 12.45
CA TYR A 4 17.56 -8.40 12.95
C TYR A 4 16.20 -7.89 12.50
N ILE A 5 15.66 -6.93 13.24
CA ILE A 5 14.46 -6.16 12.92
C ILE A 5 14.90 -4.79 12.47
N ARG A 6 14.37 -4.30 11.35
CA ARG A 6 14.66 -2.97 10.80
C ARG A 6 13.38 -2.19 10.58
N ILE A 7 13.32 -0.98 11.10
CA ILE A 7 12.21 -0.06 10.87
C ILE A 7 12.39 0.63 9.50
N ILE A 8 11.32 0.68 8.72
CA ILE A 8 11.22 1.38 7.44
C ILE A 8 10.13 2.46 7.58
N GLY A 9 10.56 3.72 7.62
CA GLY A 9 9.69 4.87 7.88
C GLY A 9 9.63 5.28 9.36
N ASN A 10 8.82 6.29 9.64
CA ASN A 10 8.57 6.84 10.97
C ASN A 10 7.06 6.81 11.26
N SER A 11 6.67 6.84 12.53
CA SER A 11 5.28 7.11 12.91
C SER A 11 5.04 8.62 12.82
N THR A 12 4.43 9.07 11.72
CA THR A 12 4.21 10.48 11.38
C THR A 12 2.82 10.66 10.75
N PRO A 13 2.34 11.88 10.49
CA PRO A 13 1.05 12.05 9.81
C PRO A 13 1.00 11.39 8.41
N GLU A 14 2.16 11.16 7.78
CA GLU A 14 2.29 10.46 6.50
C GLU A 14 1.77 9.00 6.58
N GLY A 15 1.90 8.35 7.73
CA GLY A 15 1.43 6.97 7.95
C GLY A 15 2.14 6.25 9.10
N VAL A 16 1.70 5.01 9.32
CA VAL A 16 2.37 4.07 10.24
C VAL A 16 3.63 3.50 9.60
N PRO A 17 4.67 3.16 10.39
CA PRO A 17 5.89 2.58 9.84
C PRO A 17 5.67 1.14 9.37
N SER A 18 6.50 0.71 8.42
CA SER A 18 6.67 -0.70 8.06
C SER A 18 7.90 -1.27 8.76
N ILE A 19 7.90 -2.56 9.05
CA ILE A 19 8.99 -3.23 9.76
C ILE A 19 9.44 -4.42 8.95
N VAL A 20 10.74 -4.55 8.71
CA VAL A 20 11.33 -5.72 8.03
C VAL A 20 12.10 -6.55 9.05
N VAL A 21 11.70 -7.81 9.21
CA VAL A 21 12.46 -8.80 9.97
C VAL A 21 13.29 -9.62 9.00
N HIS A 22 14.61 -9.62 9.22
CA HIS A 22 15.58 -10.26 8.36
C HIS A 22 16.14 -11.52 8.99
N PHE A 23 16.17 -12.59 8.19
CA PHE A 23 16.99 -13.78 8.37
C PHE A 23 17.81 -14.02 7.10
N ASP A 24 18.91 -14.77 7.22
CA ASP A 24 19.77 -15.10 6.07
C ASP A 24 18.98 -15.83 4.94
N SER A 25 18.00 -16.65 5.33
CA SER A 25 17.14 -17.47 4.47
C SER A 25 15.90 -16.74 3.93
N LYS A 26 15.34 -15.78 4.68
CA LYS A 26 14.00 -15.21 4.43
C LYS A 26 13.81 -13.83 5.04
N LYS A 27 12.88 -13.05 4.48
CA LYS A 27 12.42 -11.77 5.05
C LYS A 27 10.92 -11.79 5.29
N TYR A 28 10.54 -11.10 6.35
CA TYR A 28 9.17 -10.88 6.76
C TYR A 28 8.94 -9.38 6.85
N MET A 29 7.75 -8.93 6.49
CA MET A 29 7.35 -7.54 6.64
C MET A 29 6.15 -7.44 7.58
N PHE A 30 6.12 -6.45 8.46
CA PHE A 30 4.95 -6.07 9.23
C PHE A 30 4.49 -4.70 8.77
N ASN A 31 3.23 -4.62 8.35
CA ASN A 31 2.61 -3.51 7.64
C ASN A 31 3.30 -3.14 6.32
N CYS A 32 2.52 -2.58 5.39
CA CYS A 32 3.02 -2.06 4.13
C CYS A 32 2.24 -0.78 3.80
N SER A 33 2.58 0.30 4.48
CA SER A 33 1.98 1.62 4.26
C SER A 33 2.36 2.19 2.90
N GLU A 34 1.64 3.22 2.45
CA GLU A 34 2.06 4.02 1.30
C GLU A 34 3.53 4.49 1.46
N GLY A 35 4.28 4.50 0.36
CA GLY A 35 5.67 4.90 0.31
C GLY A 35 6.67 3.81 0.72
N THR A 36 6.23 2.66 1.26
CA THR A 36 7.14 1.61 1.76
C THR A 36 8.09 1.10 0.68
N GLN A 37 7.60 0.86 -0.54
CA GLN A 37 8.44 0.46 -1.66
C GLN A 37 9.49 1.54 -2.01
N ARG A 38 9.10 2.82 -1.99
CA ARG A 38 9.97 3.96 -2.27
C ARG A 38 11.02 4.13 -1.18
N MET A 39 10.66 3.94 0.09
CA MET A 39 11.59 3.96 1.21
C MET A 39 12.61 2.83 1.12
N CYS A 40 12.21 1.66 0.61
CA CYS A 40 13.15 0.58 0.34
C CYS A 40 14.16 0.95 -0.75
N ILE A 41 13.71 1.62 -1.83
CA ILE A 41 14.58 2.13 -2.90
C ILE A 41 15.55 3.20 -2.35
N GLU A 42 15.03 4.18 -1.62
CA GLU A 42 15.81 5.28 -1.04
C GLU A 42 16.94 4.77 -0.15
N ASN A 43 16.62 3.83 0.73
CA ASN A 43 17.54 3.31 1.73
C ASN A 43 18.31 2.06 1.26
N LYS A 44 18.15 1.66 -0.01
CA LYS A 44 18.77 0.44 -0.57
C LYS A 44 18.42 -0.82 0.23
N THR A 45 17.26 -0.84 0.88
CA THR A 45 16.73 -2.01 1.59
C THR A 45 16.34 -3.06 0.57
N LYS A 46 17.14 -4.12 0.48
CA LYS A 46 16.92 -5.22 -0.45
C LYS A 46 15.65 -5.99 -0.09
N LEU A 47 14.73 -6.16 -1.03
CA LEU A 47 13.51 -6.97 -0.89
C LEU A 47 13.59 -8.46 -1.30
N PRO A 48 14.63 -8.99 -1.98
CA PRO A 48 14.70 -10.42 -2.28
C PRO A 48 14.51 -11.30 -1.04
N LYS A 49 13.86 -12.45 -1.22
CA LYS A 49 13.44 -13.39 -0.17
C LYS A 49 12.32 -12.87 0.74
N MET A 50 11.67 -11.76 0.39
CA MET A 50 10.39 -11.39 0.99
C MET A 50 9.34 -12.43 0.63
N GLY A 51 8.78 -13.10 1.63
CA GLY A 51 7.78 -14.15 1.41
C GLY A 51 6.47 -13.90 2.13
N ASN A 52 6.51 -13.28 3.31
CA ASN A 52 5.34 -13.12 4.17
C ASN A 52 5.22 -11.68 4.64
N ILE A 53 4.03 -11.11 4.51
CA ILE A 53 3.66 -9.76 4.99
C ILE A 53 2.54 -9.93 6.01
N PHE A 54 2.77 -9.46 7.23
CA PHE A 54 1.83 -9.48 8.35
C PHE A 54 1.24 -8.09 8.54
N LEU A 55 -0.07 -7.97 8.64
CA LEU A 55 -0.79 -6.70 8.72
C LEU A 55 -1.43 -6.57 10.09
N THR A 56 -1.02 -5.56 10.84
CA THR A 56 -1.61 -5.28 12.15
C THR A 56 -3.03 -4.77 12.01
N ARG A 57 -3.38 -4.12 10.90
CA ARG A 57 -4.75 -3.67 10.58
C ARG A 57 -5.01 -3.85 9.09
N VAL A 58 -6.28 -4.12 8.75
CA VAL A 58 -6.75 -4.12 7.36
C VAL A 58 -7.42 -2.79 7.08
N ASP A 59 -6.63 -1.72 7.14
CA ASP A 59 -7.00 -0.32 6.89
C ASP A 59 -5.96 0.32 5.95
N TRP A 60 -6.29 1.45 5.32
CA TRP A 60 -5.43 2.00 4.26
C TRP A 60 -4.06 2.44 4.78
N ASP A 61 -3.95 2.83 6.05
CA ASP A 61 -2.67 3.18 6.67
C ASP A 61 -1.70 1.99 6.72
N CYS A 62 -2.21 0.77 6.96
CA CYS A 62 -1.39 -0.43 7.01
C CYS A 62 -1.27 -1.18 5.67
N VAL A 63 -2.24 -1.04 4.75
CA VAL A 63 -2.30 -1.83 3.50
C VAL A 63 -2.08 -1.03 2.21
N GLY A 64 -2.12 0.31 2.25
CA GLY A 64 -2.13 1.15 1.06
C GLY A 64 -0.92 1.00 0.13
N GLY A 65 0.22 0.53 0.65
CA GLY A 65 1.42 0.22 -0.15
C GLY A 65 1.48 -1.20 -0.71
N ILE A 66 0.58 -2.11 -0.31
CA ILE A 66 0.58 -3.51 -0.78
C ILE A 66 0.47 -3.59 -2.30
N PRO A 67 -0.43 -2.85 -2.99
CA PRO A 67 -0.53 -2.89 -4.44
C PRO A 67 0.81 -2.63 -5.15
N GLY A 68 1.47 -1.52 -4.82
CA GLY A 68 2.77 -1.16 -5.36
C GLY A 68 3.86 -2.18 -5.00
N MET A 69 3.88 -2.61 -3.74
CA MET A 69 4.83 -3.60 -3.25
C MET A 69 4.73 -4.93 -4.01
N LEU A 70 3.53 -5.46 -4.24
CA LEU A 70 3.35 -6.72 -4.98
C LEU A 70 3.83 -6.62 -6.41
N MET A 71 3.53 -5.51 -7.10
CA MET A 71 4.05 -5.25 -8.45
C MET A 71 5.59 -5.23 -8.45
N SER A 72 6.19 -4.47 -7.53
CA SER A 72 7.65 -4.41 -7.37
C SER A 72 8.29 -5.77 -7.05
N LEU A 73 7.67 -6.57 -6.19
CA LEU A 73 8.14 -7.91 -5.85
C LEU A 73 8.04 -8.87 -7.05
N ALA A 74 6.97 -8.79 -7.83
CA ALA A 74 6.78 -9.59 -9.04
C ALA A 74 7.86 -9.29 -10.08
N ASP A 75 8.14 -7.99 -10.31
CA ASP A 75 9.12 -7.54 -11.29
C ASP A 75 10.55 -7.90 -10.86
N GLN A 76 10.80 -7.99 -9.56
CA GLN A 76 12.05 -8.53 -8.98
C GLN A 76 12.14 -10.07 -9.02
N GLY A 77 11.09 -10.76 -9.49
CA GLY A 77 11.06 -12.21 -9.65
C GLY A 77 10.57 -13.02 -8.44
N THR A 78 9.95 -12.37 -7.45
CA THR A 78 9.32 -13.06 -6.31
C THR A 78 8.16 -13.91 -6.79
N LYS A 79 8.17 -15.21 -6.44
CA LYS A 79 7.19 -16.18 -6.98
C LYS A 79 5.96 -16.38 -6.11
N ASN A 80 6.09 -16.29 -4.79
CA ASN A 80 5.00 -16.55 -3.86
C ASN A 80 5.06 -15.53 -2.73
N VAL A 81 3.93 -14.90 -2.44
CA VAL A 81 3.78 -13.97 -1.31
C VAL A 81 2.55 -14.37 -0.50
N LYS A 82 2.70 -14.43 0.82
CA LYS A 82 1.58 -14.61 1.75
C LYS A 82 1.29 -13.31 2.46
N LEU A 83 0.04 -12.88 2.44
CA LEU A 83 -0.48 -11.77 3.22
C LEU A 83 -1.25 -12.35 4.39
N LEU A 84 -0.91 -11.96 5.61
CA LEU A 84 -1.54 -12.45 6.84
C LEU A 84 -2.06 -11.26 7.64
N GLY A 85 -3.28 -11.31 8.15
CA GLY A 85 -3.89 -10.16 8.81
C GLY A 85 -5.29 -10.45 9.35
N GLY A 86 -6.04 -9.38 9.63
CA GLY A 86 -7.41 -9.49 10.15
C GLY A 86 -8.46 -9.78 9.10
N LYS A 87 -9.71 -9.78 9.54
CA LYS A 87 -10.88 -9.92 8.67
C LYS A 87 -10.85 -8.90 7.54
N ASN A 88 -11.45 -9.29 6.40
CA ASN A 88 -11.52 -8.51 5.16
C ASN A 88 -10.23 -8.44 4.32
N LEU A 89 -9.11 -9.04 4.73
CA LEU A 89 -7.88 -9.03 3.93
C LEU A 89 -8.08 -9.61 2.52
N THR A 90 -8.79 -10.73 2.40
CA THR A 90 -9.08 -11.35 1.10
C THR A 90 -10.02 -10.49 0.27
N HIS A 91 -10.99 -9.83 0.92
CA HIS A 91 -11.91 -8.89 0.26
C HIS A 91 -11.15 -7.69 -0.29
N PHE A 92 -10.27 -7.07 0.51
CA PHE A 92 -9.39 -5.99 0.08
C PHE A 92 -8.60 -6.38 -1.17
N MET A 93 -7.90 -7.51 -1.14
CA MET A 93 -7.10 -7.95 -2.27
C MET A 93 -7.95 -8.19 -3.52
N ALA A 94 -9.10 -8.87 -3.39
CA ALA A 94 -10.01 -9.10 -4.52
C ALA A 94 -10.59 -7.78 -5.10
N ALA A 95 -10.75 -6.73 -4.28
CA ALA A 95 -11.24 -5.43 -4.74
C ALA A 95 -10.24 -4.76 -5.70
N THR A 96 -8.95 -5.03 -5.56
CA THR A 96 -7.90 -4.46 -6.41
C THR A 96 -7.82 -5.05 -7.83
N ARG A 97 -8.68 -6.02 -8.18
CA ARG A 97 -8.69 -6.73 -9.48
C ARG A 97 -8.77 -5.85 -10.73
N HIS A 98 -9.20 -4.61 -10.58
CA HIS A 98 -9.34 -3.67 -11.68
C HIS A 98 -8.00 -3.04 -12.12
N PHE A 99 -6.96 -3.13 -11.30
CA PHE A 99 -5.69 -2.45 -11.56
C PHE A 99 -4.45 -3.24 -11.11
N ILE A 100 -4.61 -4.43 -10.54
CA ILE A 100 -3.50 -5.32 -10.19
C ILE A 100 -3.67 -6.68 -10.86
N TYR A 101 -2.67 -7.05 -11.66
CA TYR A 101 -2.59 -8.36 -12.31
C TYR A 101 -1.12 -8.76 -12.50
N ARG A 102 -0.74 -9.97 -12.06
CA ARG A 102 0.64 -10.50 -12.24
C ARG A 102 0.62 -12.02 -12.41
N THR A 103 0.99 -12.50 -13.60
CA THR A 103 1.10 -13.95 -13.91
C THR A 103 2.43 -14.58 -13.50
N SER A 104 3.38 -13.78 -13.05
CA SER A 104 4.71 -14.25 -12.66
C SER A 104 4.80 -14.68 -11.19
N MET A 105 3.71 -14.49 -10.42
CA MET A 105 3.66 -14.72 -8.98
C MET A 105 2.30 -15.30 -8.53
N SER A 106 2.28 -15.89 -7.35
CA SER A 106 1.07 -16.22 -6.59
C SER A 106 0.98 -15.37 -5.32
N VAL A 107 -0.25 -15.03 -4.94
CA VAL A 107 -0.55 -14.31 -3.69
C VAL A 107 -1.61 -15.08 -2.92
N GLU A 108 -1.30 -15.42 -1.67
CA GLU A 108 -2.21 -16.08 -0.74
C GLU A 108 -2.59 -15.12 0.40
N THR A 109 -3.84 -15.17 0.84
CA THR A 109 -4.31 -14.41 2.02
C THR A 109 -4.67 -15.36 3.16
N HIS A 110 -4.29 -14.99 4.38
CA HIS A 110 -4.63 -15.70 5.61
C HIS A 110 -5.21 -14.72 6.63
N GLU A 111 -6.49 -14.90 6.97
CA GLU A 111 -7.20 -14.09 7.97
C GLU A 111 -7.15 -14.80 9.32
N PHE A 112 -6.66 -14.13 10.36
CA PHE A 112 -6.68 -14.64 11.73
C PHE A 112 -8.09 -14.47 12.32
N ASP A 113 -8.72 -15.59 12.67
CA ASP A 113 -10.12 -15.68 13.09
C ASP A 113 -10.29 -15.79 14.62
N HIS A 114 -9.25 -16.17 15.35
CA HIS A 114 -9.24 -16.28 16.82
C HIS A 114 -7.90 -15.86 17.41
N ASP A 115 -7.93 -15.50 18.70
CA ASP A 115 -6.74 -15.10 19.46
C ASP A 115 -5.77 -16.29 19.61
N GLY A 116 -4.47 -16.04 19.51
CA GLY A 116 -3.45 -17.08 19.63
C GLY A 116 -3.24 -17.93 18.38
N ALA A 117 -3.93 -17.65 17.26
CA ALA A 117 -3.70 -18.34 16.00
C ALA A 117 -2.22 -18.23 15.59
N GLU A 118 -1.61 -19.37 15.24
CA GLU A 118 -0.17 -19.51 15.04
C GLU A 118 0.19 -19.63 13.55
N PHE A 119 1.14 -18.81 13.11
CA PHE A 119 1.92 -19.04 11.90
C PHE A 119 3.30 -19.57 12.31
N LYS A 120 3.77 -20.64 11.67
CA LYS A 120 5.09 -21.21 11.96
C LYS A 120 5.81 -21.65 10.70
N ASP A 121 7.07 -21.26 10.59
CA ASP A 121 8.01 -21.79 9.61
C ASP A 121 9.39 -22.06 10.26
N GLU A 122 10.42 -22.29 9.43
CA GLU A 122 11.76 -22.63 9.88
C GLU A 122 12.50 -21.50 10.63
N ASN A 123 12.08 -20.24 10.48
CA ASN A 123 12.74 -19.10 11.13
C ASN A 123 11.88 -18.39 12.17
N LEU A 124 10.54 -18.50 12.10
CA LEU A 124 9.66 -17.73 12.98
C LEU A 124 8.41 -18.51 13.36
N THR A 125 8.09 -18.47 14.66
CA THR A 125 6.75 -18.75 15.18
C THR A 125 6.10 -17.42 15.54
N ILE A 126 4.94 -17.12 14.97
CA ILE A 126 4.20 -15.88 15.16
C ILE A 126 2.82 -16.23 15.67
N ARG A 127 2.44 -15.67 16.82
CA ARG A 127 1.09 -15.79 17.38
C ARG A 127 0.38 -14.45 17.26
N SER A 128 -0.82 -14.48 16.72
CA SER A 128 -1.69 -13.31 16.64
C SER A 128 -2.31 -13.01 18.00
N VAL A 129 -2.42 -11.73 18.32
CA VAL A 129 -3.17 -11.21 19.46
C VAL A 129 -4.23 -10.25 18.95
N ILE A 130 -5.49 -10.64 19.05
CA ILE A 130 -6.61 -9.86 18.51
C ILE A 130 -7.08 -8.84 19.54
N LEU A 131 -7.06 -7.57 19.16
CA LEU A 131 -7.51 -6.44 19.96
C LEU A 131 -8.73 -5.79 19.31
N LEU A 132 -9.71 -5.45 20.15
CA LEU A 132 -10.93 -4.73 19.78
C LEU A 132 -11.07 -3.48 20.64
N PRO A 133 -11.70 -2.41 20.13
CA PRO A 133 -11.96 -1.24 20.96
C PRO A 133 -13.13 -1.53 21.91
N ASP A 134 -13.12 -0.92 23.08
CA ASP A 134 -14.10 -1.15 24.16
C ASP A 134 -15.54 -0.76 23.80
N ASP A 135 -15.71 0.16 22.86
CA ASP A 135 -17.00 0.59 22.33
C ASP A 135 -17.57 -0.37 21.26
N TYR A 136 -16.77 -1.30 20.73
CA TYR A 136 -17.21 -2.23 19.70
C TYR A 136 -17.93 -3.44 20.29
N LYS A 137 -19.21 -3.57 19.94
CA LYS A 137 -20.00 -4.76 20.19
C LYS A 137 -19.97 -5.66 18.96
N PRO A 138 -19.32 -6.84 19.02
CA PRO A 138 -19.34 -7.76 17.89
C PRO A 138 -20.78 -8.13 17.57
N PRO A 139 -21.13 -8.29 16.27
CA PRO A 139 -22.45 -8.75 15.90
C PRO A 139 -22.72 -10.10 16.57
N SER A 140 -23.92 -10.26 17.15
CA SER A 140 -24.36 -11.53 17.71
C SER A 140 -24.20 -12.64 16.66
N PRO A 141 -23.70 -13.84 17.03
CA PRO A 141 -23.69 -14.96 16.10
C PRO A 141 -25.10 -15.16 15.53
N PRO A 142 -25.24 -15.50 14.23
CA PRO A 142 -26.55 -15.73 13.65
C PRO A 142 -27.27 -16.82 14.47
N PRO A 143 -28.58 -16.67 14.74
CA PRO A 143 -29.34 -17.68 15.45
C PRO A 143 -29.25 -19.01 14.70
N THR A 144 -28.96 -20.09 15.42
CA THR A 144 -28.76 -21.46 14.91
C THR A 144 -30.05 -22.13 14.42
N THR A 145 -31.14 -21.39 14.28
CA THR A 145 -32.45 -21.89 13.84
C THR A 145 -32.79 -21.30 12.49
N ILE A 146 -32.59 -22.08 11.43
CA ILE A 146 -33.21 -21.83 10.13
C ILE A 146 -34.70 -22.14 10.30
N ASP A 147 -35.54 -21.12 10.36
CA ASP A 147 -36.98 -21.26 10.22
C ASP A 147 -37.30 -21.48 8.72
N PRO A 148 -37.83 -22.64 8.31
CA PRO A 148 -38.04 -22.96 6.90
C PRO A 148 -39.07 -22.09 6.17
N ASN A 149 -39.82 -21.21 6.86
CA ASN A 149 -41.00 -20.54 6.28
C ASN A 149 -40.96 -19.00 6.21
N SER A 150 -39.83 -18.35 6.46
CA SER A 150 -39.73 -16.88 6.39
C SER A 150 -39.25 -16.40 5.01
N ALA A 151 -40.09 -16.53 3.98
CA ALA A 151 -39.92 -15.85 2.70
C ALA A 151 -41.14 -14.99 2.39
N THR A 152 -41.14 -13.73 2.82
CA THR A 152 -41.98 -12.68 2.24
C THR A 152 -41.12 -11.43 1.98
N LEU A 153 -40.81 -11.24 0.69
CA LEU A 153 -40.11 -10.08 0.16
C LEU A 153 -41.10 -8.90 0.04
N ALA A 154 -40.85 -7.82 0.78
CA ALA A 154 -41.46 -6.52 0.52
C ALA A 154 -40.58 -5.72 -0.44
N GLY A 155 -41.14 -5.36 -1.60
CA GLY A 155 -40.43 -4.75 -2.71
C GLY A 155 -40.00 -3.29 -2.47
N THR A 156 -38.84 -2.95 -3.02
CA THR A 156 -38.48 -1.57 -3.39
C THR A 156 -37.83 -1.57 -4.78
N LYS A 157 -37.88 -0.41 -5.43
CA LYS A 157 -38.01 -0.17 -6.87
C LYS A 157 -36.81 -0.61 -7.72
N ARG A 158 -37.14 -0.95 -8.97
CA ARG A 158 -36.31 -1.45 -10.08
C ARG A 158 -35.14 -0.52 -10.41
N ASP A 159 -33.93 -1.07 -10.36
CA ASP A 159 -32.75 -0.57 -11.09
C ASP A 159 -32.56 -1.41 -12.37
N HIS A 160 -32.27 -0.71 -13.46
CA HIS A 160 -32.21 -1.24 -14.82
C HIS A 160 -30.82 -1.85 -15.10
N ASP A 161 -30.59 -3.09 -14.71
CA ASP A 161 -29.44 -3.90 -15.14
C ASP A 161 -29.94 -5.33 -15.47
N SER A 162 -30.30 -5.57 -16.73
CA SER A 162 -30.64 -6.92 -17.21
C SER A 162 -29.35 -7.73 -17.40
N MET A 163 -29.04 -8.60 -16.43
CA MET A 163 -28.02 -9.64 -16.55
C MET A 163 -28.71 -10.97 -16.89
N SER A 164 -28.12 -11.73 -17.81
CA SER A 164 -28.58 -13.06 -18.27
C SER A 164 -28.75 -14.05 -17.11
N GLU A 165 -29.83 -14.83 -17.16
CA GLU A 165 -30.16 -15.89 -16.20
C GLU A 165 -29.06 -16.96 -16.12
N GLY A 166 -28.57 -17.27 -14.90
CA GLY A 166 -27.75 -18.46 -14.67
C GLY A 166 -26.89 -18.49 -13.41
N ASP A 167 -26.37 -17.36 -12.93
CA ASP A 167 -25.48 -17.32 -11.74
C ASP A 167 -26.17 -16.60 -10.57
N ALA A 168 -26.29 -17.27 -9.42
CA ALA A 168 -26.82 -16.66 -8.19
C ALA A 168 -26.02 -15.39 -7.81
N HIS A 169 -26.71 -14.34 -7.35
CA HIS A 169 -26.06 -13.09 -6.94
C HIS A 169 -24.98 -13.38 -5.89
N PRO A 170 -23.74 -12.81 -5.97
CA PRO A 170 -22.67 -13.16 -5.03
C PRO A 170 -23.04 -13.03 -3.54
N ASP A 171 -23.90 -12.07 -3.21
CA ASP A 171 -24.42 -11.87 -1.85
C ASP A 171 -25.33 -12.98 -1.34
N SER A 172 -25.98 -13.76 -2.21
CA SER A 172 -26.83 -14.88 -1.80
C SER A 172 -26.05 -16.17 -1.52
N LEU A 173 -24.74 -16.17 -1.78
CA LEU A 173 -23.86 -17.29 -1.47
C LEU A 173 -23.65 -17.43 0.04
N SER A 174 -23.41 -18.67 0.50
CA SER A 174 -23.00 -18.92 1.90
C SER A 174 -21.65 -18.26 2.21
N PRO A 175 -21.32 -17.96 3.48
CA PRO A 175 -20.05 -17.31 3.83
C PRO A 175 -18.80 -18.05 3.30
N VAL A 176 -18.82 -19.39 3.31
CA VAL A 176 -17.74 -20.22 2.74
C VAL A 176 -17.65 -20.05 1.22
N ALA A 177 -18.79 -20.07 0.53
CA ALA A 177 -18.84 -19.87 -0.92
C ALA A 177 -18.41 -18.44 -1.32
N GLN A 178 -18.79 -17.42 -0.55
CA GLN A 178 -18.31 -16.05 -0.76
C GLN A 178 -16.79 -15.94 -0.59
N MET A 179 -16.22 -16.59 0.43
CA MET A 179 -14.77 -16.61 0.63
C MET A 179 -14.06 -17.33 -0.53
N ASN A 180 -14.57 -18.48 -0.98
CA ASN A 180 -14.03 -19.19 -2.14
C ASN A 180 -14.13 -18.37 -3.43
N TYR A 181 -15.22 -17.63 -3.62
CA TYR A 181 -15.39 -16.70 -4.72
C TYR A 181 -14.31 -15.59 -4.72
N LYS A 182 -14.05 -14.97 -3.57
CA LYS A 182 -12.99 -13.96 -3.42
C LYS A 182 -11.61 -14.55 -3.69
N ARG A 183 -11.33 -15.76 -3.18
CA ARG A 183 -10.06 -16.48 -3.42
C ARG A 183 -9.88 -16.86 -4.89
N GLN A 184 -10.96 -17.22 -5.59
CA GLN A 184 -10.89 -17.49 -7.03
C GLN A 184 -10.50 -16.22 -7.79
N ILE A 185 -11.11 -15.07 -7.49
CA ILE A 185 -10.72 -13.78 -8.08
C ILE A 185 -9.24 -13.50 -7.81
N LEU A 186 -8.78 -13.68 -6.57
CA LEU A 186 -7.37 -13.50 -6.23
C LEU A 186 -6.44 -14.43 -7.02
N SER A 187 -6.81 -15.69 -7.17
CA SER A 187 -6.07 -16.67 -7.98
C SER A 187 -6.05 -16.29 -9.46
N ASP A 188 -7.12 -15.69 -9.97
CA ASP A 188 -7.19 -15.23 -11.35
C ASP A 188 -6.25 -14.03 -11.57
N MET A 189 -6.17 -13.11 -10.58
CA MET A 189 -5.25 -11.97 -10.59
C MET A 189 -3.76 -12.37 -10.52
N PHE A 190 -3.46 -13.43 -9.79
CA PHE A 190 -2.10 -13.90 -9.49
C PHE A 190 -1.95 -15.39 -9.81
N SER A 191 -1.94 -15.73 -11.10
CA SER A 191 -1.75 -17.12 -11.53
C SER A 191 -0.30 -17.37 -11.89
N ASN A 192 0.39 -18.30 -11.19
CA ASN A 192 1.75 -18.74 -11.53
C ASN A 192 1.77 -19.67 -12.76
N GLN A 193 0.99 -19.32 -13.79
CA GLN A 193 1.02 -19.92 -15.10
C GLN A 193 1.75 -18.92 -15.98
N ALA A 194 2.92 -19.30 -16.50
CA ALA A 194 3.53 -18.58 -17.60
C ALA A 194 2.54 -18.64 -18.78
N ALA A 195 1.65 -17.64 -18.88
CA ALA A 195 0.86 -17.45 -20.08
C ALA A 195 1.86 -17.28 -21.23
N ALA A 196 1.69 -18.04 -22.31
CA ALA A 196 2.40 -17.75 -23.54
C ALA A 196 2.18 -16.26 -23.88
N PRO A 197 3.19 -15.54 -24.40
CA PRO A 197 3.02 -14.13 -24.72
C PRO A 197 1.80 -13.98 -25.64
N VAL A 198 0.78 -13.28 -25.15
CA VAL A 198 -0.40 -12.93 -25.94
C VAL A 198 0.11 -12.09 -27.11
N LYS A 199 -0.16 -12.53 -28.34
CA LYS A 199 0.25 -11.78 -29.52
C LYS A 199 -0.50 -10.45 -29.54
N VAL A 200 0.19 -9.36 -29.88
CA VAL A 200 -0.37 -8.01 -29.94
C VAL A 200 -1.67 -7.99 -30.78
N ASP A 201 -1.70 -8.75 -31.87
CA ASP A 201 -2.86 -8.90 -32.77
C ASP A 201 -4.10 -9.55 -32.12
N GLU A 202 -3.95 -10.28 -31.01
CA GLU A 202 -5.07 -10.86 -30.25
C GLU A 202 -5.65 -9.85 -29.25
N ILE A 203 -4.82 -8.95 -28.72
CA ILE A 203 -5.24 -7.83 -27.87
C ILE A 203 -6.02 -6.81 -28.70
N GLU A 204 -5.53 -6.48 -29.90
CA GLU A 204 -6.20 -5.55 -30.82
C GLU A 204 -7.53 -6.11 -31.32
N ARG A 205 -7.61 -7.41 -31.61
CA ARG A 205 -8.87 -8.07 -32.01
C ARG A 205 -9.88 -8.20 -30.87
N ALA A 206 -9.42 -8.47 -29.64
CA ALA A 206 -10.28 -8.47 -28.47
C ALA A 206 -10.78 -7.06 -28.10
N ALA A 207 -9.97 -6.03 -28.33
CA ALA A 207 -10.37 -4.64 -28.19
C ALA A 207 -11.44 -4.25 -29.23
N ALA A 208 -11.24 -4.62 -30.49
CA ALA A 208 -12.20 -4.34 -31.58
C ALA A 208 -13.54 -5.08 -31.44
N ALA A 209 -13.55 -6.29 -30.87
CA ALA A 209 -14.79 -7.04 -30.63
C ALA A 209 -15.59 -6.55 -29.41
N TYR A 210 -14.97 -5.80 -28.48
CA TYR A 210 -15.63 -5.27 -27.27
C TYR A 210 -16.05 -3.80 -27.41
N THR A 211 -15.47 -3.05 -28.35
CA THR A 211 -15.99 -1.75 -28.78
C THR A 211 -17.27 -1.99 -29.57
N GLY A 212 -18.42 -2.09 -28.90
CA GLY A 212 -19.73 -2.22 -29.56
C GLY A 212 -19.96 -1.10 -30.59
N GLY A 213 -19.59 -1.35 -31.84
CA GLY A 213 -19.91 -0.51 -33.00
C GLY A 213 -19.49 0.96 -32.93
N HIS A 214 -18.45 1.35 -32.19
CA HIS A 214 -17.94 2.72 -32.27
C HIS A 214 -16.86 2.81 -33.35
N PRO A 215 -17.10 3.47 -34.51
CA PRO A 215 -16.08 3.66 -35.51
C PRO A 215 -15.08 4.69 -34.97
N LEU A 216 -13.92 4.24 -34.54
CA LEU A 216 -12.73 5.09 -34.53
C LEU A 216 -12.47 5.50 -35.98
N ALA A 217 -12.28 6.81 -36.22
CA ALA A 217 -11.95 7.34 -37.54
C ALA A 217 -10.80 6.52 -38.15
N PRO A 218 -10.89 6.10 -39.44
CA PRO A 218 -9.87 5.26 -40.03
C PRO A 218 -8.52 5.97 -39.98
N LEU A 219 -7.51 5.31 -39.42
CA LEU A 219 -6.11 5.62 -39.69
C LEU A 219 -5.95 5.63 -41.22
N GLU A 220 -5.48 6.74 -41.78
CA GLU A 220 -5.18 6.84 -43.21
C GLU A 220 -4.29 5.66 -43.62
N LYS A 221 -4.76 4.95 -44.65
CA LYS A 221 -4.18 3.71 -45.13
C LYS A 221 -2.71 3.89 -45.50
N VAL A 222 -1.83 3.13 -44.86
CA VAL A 222 -0.50 2.82 -45.39
C VAL A 222 -0.71 2.03 -46.71
N PRO A 223 -0.12 2.42 -47.86
CA PRO A 223 -0.36 1.74 -49.13
C PRO A 223 0.29 0.35 -49.11
N GLY A 224 -0.49 -0.71 -49.37
CA GLY A 224 0.07 -2.05 -49.68
C GLY A 224 -0.68 -3.29 -49.19
N ALA A 225 -1.85 -3.19 -48.55
CA ALA A 225 -2.61 -4.37 -48.13
C ALA A 225 -4.03 -4.37 -48.71
N ASP A 226 -4.30 -5.29 -49.64
CA ASP A 226 -5.64 -5.62 -50.11
C ASP A 226 -6.40 -6.37 -49.01
N VAL A 227 -7.46 -5.75 -48.48
CA VAL A 227 -8.42 -6.40 -47.58
C VAL A 227 -9.81 -6.19 -48.15
N ARG A 228 -10.44 -7.27 -48.62
CA ARG A 228 -11.88 -7.29 -48.94
C ARG A 228 -12.67 -7.47 -47.65
N ILE A 229 -13.56 -6.52 -47.37
CA ILE A 229 -14.58 -6.62 -46.32
C ILE A 229 -15.82 -7.27 -46.95
N LEU A 230 -16.31 -8.36 -46.36
CA LEU A 230 -17.66 -8.85 -46.62
C LEU A 230 -18.54 -8.34 -45.48
N GLU A 231 -19.58 -7.57 -45.82
CA GLU A 231 -20.59 -7.11 -44.86
C GLU A 231 -21.47 -8.29 -44.41
N PRO A 232 -21.73 -8.45 -43.10
CA PRO A 232 -22.78 -9.35 -42.65
C PRO A 232 -24.12 -8.61 -42.69
N THR A 233 -25.01 -9.11 -43.55
CA THR A 233 -26.45 -8.84 -43.50
C THR A 233 -27.07 -9.56 -42.30
N GLY A 234 -27.73 -8.83 -41.39
CA GLY A 234 -28.63 -9.41 -40.39
C GLY A 234 -28.70 -8.63 -39.08
N GLU A 235 -29.88 -8.06 -38.80
CA GLU A 235 -30.27 -7.51 -37.50
C GLU A 235 -30.63 -8.67 -36.56
N GLU A 236 -29.76 -9.01 -35.60
CA GLU A 236 -30.07 -9.50 -34.24
C GLU A 236 -28.76 -9.97 -33.57
N GLY A 237 -28.55 -9.55 -32.33
CA GLY A 237 -27.31 -9.77 -31.57
C GLY A 237 -27.05 -11.25 -31.26
N GLY A 238 -25.94 -11.79 -31.77
CA GLY A 238 -25.45 -13.14 -31.48
C GLY A 238 -24.06 -13.12 -30.82
N GLU A 239 -23.85 -14.02 -29.86
CA GLU A 239 -22.57 -14.26 -29.19
C GLU A 239 -21.45 -14.60 -30.19
N ALA A 240 -20.33 -13.88 -30.12
CA ALA A 240 -19.14 -14.19 -30.92
C ALA A 240 -18.33 -15.32 -30.27
N ILE A 241 -18.46 -16.54 -30.79
CA ILE A 241 -17.57 -17.67 -30.47
C ILE A 241 -16.36 -17.61 -31.43
N LEU A 242 -15.18 -17.29 -30.89
CA LEU A 242 -13.91 -17.38 -31.62
C LEU A 242 -13.27 -18.76 -31.41
N GLU A 243 -13.28 -19.60 -32.45
CA GLU A 243 -12.42 -20.78 -32.54
C GLU A 243 -11.14 -20.44 -33.32
N VAL A 244 -9.98 -20.52 -32.66
CA VAL A 244 -8.67 -20.31 -33.30
C VAL A 244 -8.06 -21.65 -33.70
N HIS A 245 -7.94 -21.89 -35.01
CA HIS A 245 -7.16 -23.00 -35.57
C HIS A 245 -5.71 -22.54 -35.79
N GLY A 246 -4.77 -23.14 -35.07
CA GLY A 246 -3.33 -22.89 -35.29
C GLY A 246 -2.85 -23.52 -36.60
N LYS A 247 -2.25 -22.72 -37.50
CA LYS A 247 -1.49 -23.24 -38.64
C LYS A 247 -0.14 -23.78 -38.15
N GLY A 248 -0.04 -25.10 -38.03
CA GLY A 248 1.22 -25.83 -37.98
C GLY A 248 1.33 -26.73 -39.20
N GLY A 249 2.29 -26.46 -40.08
CA GLY A 249 2.73 -27.43 -41.07
C GLY A 249 3.52 -28.53 -40.36
N GLY A 250 3.07 -29.78 -40.48
CA GLY A 250 3.78 -30.97 -39.99
C GLY A 250 2.88 -32.03 -39.38
N LYS A 251 2.60 -33.08 -40.17
CA LYS A 251 2.02 -34.41 -39.86
C LYS A 251 0.96 -34.52 -38.74
N ALA A 252 -0.24 -34.94 -39.15
CA ALA A 252 -1.38 -35.25 -38.28
C ALA A 252 -1.05 -36.29 -37.19
N PRO A 253 -1.37 -36.04 -35.91
CA PRO A 253 -1.46 -37.09 -34.91
C PRO A 253 -2.83 -37.78 -34.99
N ALA A 254 -2.85 -39.07 -34.67
CA ALA A 254 -4.03 -39.92 -34.68
C ALA A 254 -5.14 -39.43 -33.74
N ALA A 255 -6.38 -39.73 -34.11
CA ALA A 255 -7.59 -39.35 -33.40
C ALA A 255 -7.65 -39.98 -31.99
N GLY A 256 -7.80 -39.14 -30.98
CA GLY A 256 -8.04 -39.52 -29.59
C GLY A 256 -7.15 -38.77 -28.62
N GLN A 257 -7.75 -37.95 -27.75
CA GLN A 257 -7.14 -37.14 -26.69
C GLN A 257 -6.60 -35.76 -27.08
N ARG A 258 -7.51 -34.82 -27.43
CA ARG A 258 -7.27 -33.39 -27.18
C ARG A 258 -7.82 -33.02 -25.81
N LYS A 259 -6.95 -32.64 -24.87
CA LYS A 259 -7.37 -31.96 -23.64
C LYS A 259 -7.91 -30.58 -24.02
N PRO A 260 -9.03 -30.11 -23.43
CA PRO A 260 -9.59 -28.82 -23.81
C PRO A 260 -8.62 -27.69 -23.45
N ALA A 261 -8.36 -26.81 -24.41
CA ALA A 261 -7.65 -25.56 -24.15
C ALA A 261 -8.46 -24.72 -23.15
N LYS A 262 -7.81 -24.26 -22.08
CA LYS A 262 -8.45 -23.38 -21.09
C LYS A 262 -8.80 -22.06 -21.77
N LYS A 263 -10.10 -21.82 -21.99
CA LYS A 263 -10.64 -20.53 -22.44
C LYS A 263 -10.39 -19.50 -21.34
N PHE A 264 -9.53 -18.52 -21.58
CA PHE A 264 -9.50 -17.29 -20.77
C PHE A 264 -10.70 -16.44 -21.20
N VAL A 265 -11.84 -16.70 -20.58
CA VAL A 265 -13.00 -15.81 -20.68
C VAL A 265 -12.77 -14.71 -19.65
N MET A 266 -12.46 -13.49 -20.07
CA MET A 266 -12.71 -12.31 -19.23
C MET A 266 -14.23 -12.21 -19.07
N ARG A 267 -14.79 -12.94 -18.11
CA ARG A 267 -16.16 -12.73 -17.64
C ARG A 267 -16.20 -11.28 -17.14
N GLY A 268 -17.22 -10.51 -17.53
CA GLY A 268 -17.39 -9.10 -17.13
C GLY A 268 -17.22 -8.88 -15.62
N PRO A 269 -17.03 -7.62 -15.16
CA PRO A 269 -16.58 -7.34 -13.80
C PRO A 269 -17.53 -7.94 -12.76
N LYS A 270 -17.13 -9.09 -12.25
CA LYS A 270 -17.75 -9.82 -11.15
C LYS A 270 -17.80 -8.89 -9.94
N LYS A 271 -18.99 -8.48 -9.49
CA LYS A 271 -19.17 -7.71 -8.24
C LYS A 271 -18.70 -8.56 -7.06
N LEU A 272 -18.01 -7.96 -6.10
CA LEU A 272 -17.69 -8.68 -4.86
C LEU A 272 -18.93 -8.81 -3.97
N PRO A 273 -19.06 -9.94 -3.24
CA PRO A 273 -20.06 -10.03 -2.19
C PRO A 273 -19.74 -9.02 -1.09
N ARG A 274 -20.77 -8.31 -0.64
CA ARG A 274 -20.69 -7.23 0.35
C ARG A 274 -20.02 -7.71 1.63
N SER A 275 -19.19 -6.85 2.20
CA SER A 275 -18.64 -7.05 3.54
C SER A 275 -18.97 -5.86 4.44
N LYS A 276 -18.53 -5.93 5.69
CA LYS A 276 -18.62 -4.82 6.64
C LYS A 276 -17.25 -4.56 7.26
N PRO A 277 -16.89 -3.28 7.52
CA PRO A 277 -15.68 -2.97 8.25
C PRO A 277 -15.67 -3.65 9.62
N VAL A 278 -14.50 -4.16 10.00
CA VAL A 278 -14.26 -4.77 11.31
C VAL A 278 -13.08 -4.01 11.94
N PRO A 279 -13.27 -3.35 13.10
CA PRO A 279 -12.21 -2.54 13.74
C PRO A 279 -11.21 -3.43 14.50
N GLN A 280 -10.80 -4.54 13.87
CA GLN A 280 -9.88 -5.52 14.43
C GLN A 280 -8.45 -5.02 14.28
N VAL A 281 -7.70 -5.05 15.39
CA VAL A 281 -6.26 -4.84 15.40
C VAL A 281 -5.58 -6.15 15.78
N ILE A 282 -4.49 -6.47 15.11
CA ILE A 282 -3.67 -7.64 15.38
C ILE A 282 -2.30 -7.19 15.83
N SER A 283 -1.97 -7.54 17.07
CA SER A 283 -0.60 -7.50 17.57
C SER A 283 0.04 -8.88 17.39
N TYR A 284 1.37 -8.94 17.37
CA TYR A 284 2.09 -10.18 17.10
C TYR A 284 3.12 -10.46 18.18
N VAL A 285 3.07 -11.68 18.72
CA VAL A 285 4.14 -12.24 19.55
C VAL A 285 4.98 -13.15 18.66
N CYS A 286 6.26 -12.85 18.51
CA CYS A 286 7.15 -13.50 17.58
C CYS A 286 8.31 -14.19 18.32
N GLN A 287 8.59 -15.44 17.98
CA GLN A 287 9.66 -16.24 18.55
C GLN A 287 10.55 -16.80 17.44
N GLY A 288 11.86 -16.52 17.53
CA GLY A 288 12.87 -17.10 16.65
C GLY A 288 13.02 -18.62 16.84
N PRO A 289 13.78 -19.30 15.96
CA PRO A 289 13.94 -20.75 16.04
C PRO A 289 14.82 -21.12 17.23
N ALA A 290 14.71 -22.35 17.71
CA ALA A 290 15.67 -22.88 18.67
C ALA A 290 17.05 -22.98 17.99
N TYR A 291 18.08 -22.50 18.67
CA TYR A 291 19.46 -22.56 18.17
C TYR A 291 20.19 -23.73 18.83
N PRO A 292 20.85 -24.60 18.03
CA PRO A 292 21.68 -25.65 18.58
C PRO A 292 22.79 -25.03 19.43
N GLY A 293 23.21 -25.75 20.47
CA GLY A 293 24.29 -25.27 21.33
C GLY A 293 25.60 -25.11 20.56
N LYS A 294 26.52 -24.35 21.14
CA LYS A 294 27.83 -24.12 20.53
C LYS A 294 28.58 -25.47 20.43
N PHE A 295 29.09 -25.78 19.24
CA PHE A 295 29.98 -26.92 19.05
C PHE A 295 31.28 -26.70 19.81
N ASP A 296 31.77 -27.75 20.47
CA ASP A 296 33.04 -27.77 21.20
C ASP A 296 34.09 -28.58 20.41
N PRO A 297 34.98 -27.90 19.67
CA PRO A 297 36.05 -28.57 18.94
C PRO A 297 37.01 -29.34 19.84
N LYS A 298 37.19 -28.92 21.11
CA LYS A 298 38.12 -29.59 22.03
C LYS A 298 37.54 -30.92 22.49
N ALA A 299 36.25 -30.95 22.82
CA ALA A 299 35.54 -32.20 23.13
C ALA A 299 35.57 -33.17 21.94
N ALA A 300 35.31 -32.66 20.73
CA ALA A 300 35.37 -33.47 19.50
C ALA A 300 36.76 -34.04 19.23
N LEU A 301 37.82 -33.24 19.38
CA LEU A 301 39.21 -33.69 19.27
C LEU A 301 39.56 -34.76 20.31
N THR A 302 39.09 -34.59 21.55
CA THR A 302 39.32 -35.55 22.65
C THR A 302 38.67 -36.91 22.36
N LEU A 303 37.54 -36.92 21.65
CA LEU A 303 36.87 -38.14 21.20
C LEU A 303 37.48 -38.74 19.92
N GLY A 304 38.62 -38.23 19.45
CA GLY A 304 39.32 -38.74 18.26
C GLY A 304 38.81 -38.18 16.92
N LEU A 305 37.89 -37.22 16.93
CA LEU A 305 37.34 -36.63 15.72
C LEU A 305 38.23 -35.49 15.19
N LYS A 306 38.79 -35.70 14.00
CA LYS A 306 39.60 -34.68 13.31
C LYS A 306 38.73 -33.57 12.73
N PRO A 307 39.21 -32.31 12.68
CA PRO A 307 38.51 -31.22 12.03
C PRO A 307 38.18 -31.54 10.57
N GLY A 308 36.92 -31.34 10.16
CA GLY A 308 36.48 -31.67 8.81
C GLY A 308 34.96 -31.72 8.67
N LYS A 309 34.48 -32.35 7.58
CA LYS A 309 33.05 -32.44 7.23
C LYS A 309 32.20 -33.09 8.32
N GLU A 310 32.78 -34.01 9.10
CA GLU A 310 32.10 -34.70 10.19
C GLU A 310 31.65 -33.76 11.34
N TYR A 311 32.33 -32.63 11.55
CA TYR A 311 31.88 -31.62 12.52
C TYR A 311 30.51 -31.06 12.11
N GLY A 312 30.34 -30.78 10.82
CA GLY A 312 29.07 -30.31 10.26
C GLY A 312 27.95 -31.32 10.42
N ARG A 313 28.24 -32.63 10.31
CA ARG A 313 27.24 -33.69 10.53
C ARG A 313 26.76 -33.71 11.99
N LEU A 314 27.69 -33.60 12.95
CA LEU A 314 27.34 -33.51 14.38
C LEU A 314 26.54 -32.25 14.71
N GLN A 315 26.92 -31.10 14.12
CA GLN A 315 26.18 -29.84 14.27
C GLN A 315 24.77 -29.89 13.66
N GLN A 316 24.54 -30.76 12.67
CA GLN A 316 23.24 -31.05 12.07
C GLN A 316 22.43 -32.10 12.84
N GLY A 317 22.94 -32.59 13.97
CA GLY A 317 22.26 -33.60 14.79
C GLY A 317 22.52 -35.05 14.34
N ASN A 318 23.38 -35.27 13.36
CA ASN A 318 23.73 -36.62 12.89
C ASN A 318 24.91 -37.18 13.68
N SER A 319 24.84 -38.46 14.05
CA SER A 319 25.98 -39.15 14.69
C SER A 319 27.04 -39.51 13.64
N VAL A 320 28.30 -39.56 14.07
CA VAL A 320 29.45 -39.86 13.21
C VAL A 320 30.15 -41.11 13.73
N THR A 321 30.40 -42.07 12.85
CA THR A 321 31.18 -43.28 13.15
C THR A 321 32.62 -43.10 12.71
N LEU A 322 33.56 -43.30 13.63
CA LEU A 322 35.00 -43.27 13.38
C LEU A 322 35.47 -44.57 12.67
N PRO A 323 36.66 -44.57 12.03
CA PRO A 323 37.21 -45.76 11.38
C PRO A 323 37.40 -46.97 12.31
N ASP A 324 37.53 -46.75 13.62
CA ASP A 324 37.65 -47.79 14.64
C ASP A 324 36.29 -48.34 15.11
N GLY A 325 35.19 -47.85 14.55
CA GLY A 325 33.81 -48.24 14.89
C GLY A 325 33.16 -47.42 16.00
N THR A 326 33.88 -46.50 16.66
CA THR A 326 33.33 -45.64 17.72
C THR A 326 32.29 -44.69 17.14
N VAL A 327 31.11 -44.60 17.77
CA VAL A 327 30.05 -43.67 17.37
C VAL A 327 30.05 -42.45 18.28
N ILE A 328 30.27 -41.27 17.70
CA ILE A 328 30.18 -39.98 18.36
C ILE A 328 28.79 -39.41 18.09
N HIS A 329 28.08 -39.06 19.17
CA HIS A 329 26.77 -38.45 19.13
C HIS A 329 26.85 -36.93 19.34
N PRO A 330 25.94 -36.13 18.76
CA PRO A 330 25.95 -34.67 18.87
C PRO A 330 26.02 -34.15 20.31
N HIS A 331 25.29 -34.76 21.24
CA HIS A 331 25.23 -34.31 22.64
C HIS A 331 26.57 -34.39 23.38
N GLN A 332 27.55 -35.15 22.85
CA GLN A 332 28.90 -35.27 23.45
C GLN A 332 29.80 -34.08 23.08
N VAL A 333 29.44 -33.32 22.03
CA VAL A 333 30.28 -32.26 21.46
C VAL A 333 29.53 -30.94 21.22
N MET A 334 28.23 -30.90 21.52
CA MET A 334 27.37 -29.74 21.40
C MET A 334 26.94 -29.27 22.79
N GLY A 335 26.99 -27.96 23.04
CA GLY A 335 26.37 -27.38 24.22
C GLY A 335 24.84 -27.53 24.23
N SER A 336 24.19 -27.10 25.30
CA SER A 336 22.72 -27.08 25.39
C SER A 336 22.11 -26.17 24.32
N SER A 337 21.03 -26.63 23.70
CA SER A 337 20.20 -25.80 22.80
C SER A 337 19.59 -24.64 23.58
N ARG A 338 19.37 -23.51 22.91
CA ARG A 338 18.72 -22.33 23.49
C ARG A 338 17.50 -21.92 22.67
N PRO A 339 16.43 -21.42 23.30
CA PRO A 339 15.32 -20.84 22.57
C PRO A 339 15.77 -19.61 21.78
N GLY A 340 15.09 -19.35 20.67
CA GLY A 340 15.28 -18.13 19.89
C GLY A 340 14.76 -16.90 20.63
N ALA A 341 15.26 -15.73 20.24
CA ALA A 341 14.81 -14.46 20.80
C ALA A 341 13.31 -14.24 20.56
N ILE A 342 12.62 -13.69 21.57
CA ILE A 342 11.23 -13.25 21.48
C ILE A 342 11.22 -11.75 21.18
N PHE A 343 10.36 -11.31 20.28
CA PHE A 343 10.02 -9.91 20.09
C PHE A 343 8.52 -9.75 19.89
N ILE A 344 7.99 -8.58 20.24
CA ILE A 344 6.55 -8.31 20.16
C ILE A 344 6.33 -7.06 19.32
N ILE A 345 5.34 -7.10 18.43
CA ILE A 345 4.85 -5.95 17.67
C ILE A 345 3.45 -5.64 18.16
N ILE A 346 3.27 -4.45 18.71
CA ILE A 346 2.02 -3.95 19.26
C ILE A 346 1.51 -2.86 18.34
N ASP A 347 0.23 -2.92 18.05
CA ASP A 347 -0.50 -1.83 17.41
C ASP A 347 -1.69 -1.43 18.30
N CYS A 348 -1.75 -0.16 18.67
CA CYS A 348 -2.82 0.41 19.48
C CYS A 348 -3.22 1.77 18.87
N PRO A 349 -4.23 1.82 17.99
CA PRO A 349 -4.57 3.01 17.22
C PRO A 349 -5.18 4.14 18.06
N THR A 350 -5.90 3.80 19.12
CA THR A 350 -6.57 4.76 20.01
C THR A 350 -6.64 4.19 21.42
N PRO A 351 -6.86 5.05 22.45
CA PRO A 351 -7.05 4.59 23.83
C PRO A 351 -8.18 3.57 24.01
N ALA A 352 -9.17 3.54 23.12
CA ALA A 352 -10.28 2.57 23.16
C ALA A 352 -9.82 1.10 23.11
N TYR A 353 -8.63 0.83 22.55
CA TYR A 353 -8.05 -0.52 22.48
C TYR A 353 -7.27 -0.93 23.73
N ILE A 354 -6.96 -0.01 24.64
CA ILE A 354 -6.15 -0.28 25.84
C ILE A 354 -6.79 -1.38 26.70
N PRO A 355 -8.09 -1.37 27.02
CA PRO A 355 -8.69 -2.41 27.85
C PRO A 355 -8.49 -3.83 27.29
N SER A 356 -8.70 -4.02 25.98
CA SER A 356 -8.50 -5.32 25.32
C SER A 356 -7.03 -5.75 25.36
N LEU A 357 -6.09 -4.82 25.23
CA LEU A 357 -4.66 -5.07 25.28
C LEU A 357 -4.20 -5.49 26.68
N LEU A 358 -4.65 -4.77 27.71
CA LEU A 358 -4.32 -5.05 29.10
C LEU A 358 -4.86 -6.42 29.57
N ALA A 359 -6.02 -6.81 29.07
CA ALA A 359 -6.68 -8.06 29.43
C ALA A 359 -6.11 -9.30 28.72
N SER A 360 -5.27 -9.14 27.70
CA SER A 360 -4.80 -10.26 26.90
C SER A 360 -3.80 -11.15 27.66
N PRO A 361 -4.09 -12.45 27.85
CA PRO A 361 -3.16 -13.38 28.49
C PRO A 361 -1.91 -13.64 27.65
N ALA A 362 -1.98 -13.40 26.33
CA ALA A 362 -0.87 -13.62 25.41
C ALA A 362 0.33 -12.70 25.69
N PHE A 363 0.09 -11.53 26.29
CA PHE A 363 1.18 -10.65 26.74
C PHE A 363 1.61 -10.93 28.18
N ALA A 364 0.67 -11.34 29.05
CA ALA A 364 0.93 -11.57 30.47
C ALA A 364 2.03 -12.64 30.69
N ILE A 365 2.10 -13.67 29.86
CA ILE A 365 3.16 -14.70 29.94
C ILE A 365 4.57 -14.15 29.69
N HIS A 366 4.68 -13.01 29.03
CA HIS A 366 5.95 -12.34 28.71
C HIS A 366 6.30 -11.21 29.70
N GLN A 367 5.39 -10.92 30.62
CA GLN A 367 5.52 -9.95 31.70
C GLN A 367 5.94 -10.66 32.99
N THR A 368 7.12 -11.26 32.95
CA THR A 368 7.63 -12.20 33.97
C THR A 368 9.10 -11.93 34.24
N ASP A 369 9.60 -12.38 35.39
CA ASP A 369 11.03 -12.35 35.74
C ASP A 369 11.84 -13.47 35.05
N ASP A 370 11.18 -14.44 34.41
CA ASP A 370 11.87 -15.47 33.62
C ASP A 370 12.43 -14.88 32.32
N VAL A 371 13.74 -14.62 32.32
CA VAL A 371 14.53 -14.08 31.20
C VAL A 371 14.35 -14.87 29.89
N LYS A 372 13.99 -16.16 29.95
CA LYS A 372 13.74 -16.98 28.75
C LYS A 372 12.39 -16.67 28.09
N GLN A 373 11.44 -16.17 28.85
CA GLN A 373 10.10 -15.80 28.39
C GLN A 373 9.98 -14.30 28.12
N GLN A 374 10.89 -13.48 28.62
CA GLN A 374 10.92 -12.05 28.34
C GLN A 374 11.27 -11.74 26.87
N PRO A 375 10.60 -10.77 26.23
CA PRO A 375 10.94 -10.29 24.91
C PRO A 375 12.24 -9.48 24.97
N LYS A 376 13.08 -9.62 23.94
CA LYS A 376 14.27 -8.78 23.77
C LYS A 376 13.92 -7.36 23.33
N VAL A 377 12.85 -7.24 22.55
CA VAL A 377 12.31 -5.95 22.12
C VAL A 377 10.79 -5.99 21.98
N VAL A 378 10.13 -4.90 22.33
CA VAL A 378 8.72 -4.63 22.05
C VAL A 378 8.66 -3.37 21.19
N ILE A 379 7.99 -3.46 20.05
CA ILE A 379 7.78 -2.34 19.12
C ILE A 379 6.34 -1.90 19.26
N HIS A 380 6.14 -0.66 19.69
CA HIS A 380 4.85 -0.07 19.99
C HIS A 380 4.47 0.90 18.87
N MET A 381 3.41 0.61 18.10
CA MET A 381 2.83 1.53 17.12
C MET A 381 1.55 2.12 17.71
N LEU A 382 1.63 3.39 18.12
CA LEU A 382 0.65 4.02 19.00
C LEU A 382 0.04 5.24 18.33
N GLY A 383 -1.29 5.26 18.25
CA GLY A 383 -1.99 6.47 17.87
C GLY A 383 -2.07 7.49 19.00
N LYS A 384 -2.72 8.62 18.71
CA LYS A 384 -2.77 9.79 19.60
C LYS A 384 -3.37 9.44 20.97
N GLY A 385 -2.68 9.85 22.04
CA GLY A 385 -3.15 9.71 23.43
C GLY A 385 -2.88 8.36 24.09
N VAL A 386 -2.36 7.36 23.37
CA VAL A 386 -2.16 6.02 23.93
C VAL A 386 -0.95 5.97 24.87
N ILE A 387 0.18 6.56 24.49
CA ILE A 387 1.38 6.59 25.36
C ILE A 387 1.21 7.53 26.56
N GLU A 388 0.32 8.52 26.44
CA GLU A 388 -0.10 9.39 27.53
C GLU A 388 -0.99 8.69 28.56
N ASP A 389 -1.64 7.58 28.22
CA ASP A 389 -2.46 6.82 29.15
C ASP A 389 -1.60 6.13 30.21
N GLU A 390 -1.94 6.38 31.48
CA GLU A 390 -1.21 5.85 32.62
C GLU A 390 -1.27 4.32 32.69
N LYS A 391 -2.43 3.71 32.39
CA LYS A 391 -2.61 2.25 32.44
C LYS A 391 -1.76 1.57 31.39
N TYR A 392 -1.60 2.20 30.22
CA TYR A 392 -0.71 1.71 29.18
C TYR A 392 0.75 1.73 29.63
N ARG A 393 1.24 2.83 30.20
CA ARG A 393 2.62 2.92 30.71
C ARG A 393 2.90 1.94 31.84
N GLU A 394 1.98 1.79 32.78
CA GLU A 394 2.11 0.80 33.86
C GLU A 394 2.11 -0.63 33.33
N TRP A 395 1.39 -0.91 32.24
CA TRP A 395 1.47 -2.20 31.55
C TRP A 395 2.81 -2.40 30.82
N MET A 396 3.36 -1.36 30.19
CA MET A 396 4.68 -1.42 29.57
C MET A 396 5.78 -1.77 30.57
N LYS A 397 5.71 -1.28 31.82
CA LYS A 397 6.68 -1.59 32.87
C LYS A 397 6.70 -3.05 33.32
N LYS A 398 5.65 -3.81 33.04
CA LYS A 398 5.58 -5.22 33.46
C LYS A 398 6.49 -6.13 32.63
N PHE A 399 7.02 -5.65 31.50
CA PHE A 399 8.07 -6.36 30.78
C PHE A 399 9.41 -6.23 31.53
N GLY A 400 10.30 -7.19 31.33
CA GLY A 400 11.57 -7.26 32.07
C GLY A 400 12.43 -6.01 31.88
N GLY A 401 13.23 -5.65 32.89
CA GLY A 401 14.04 -4.42 32.88
C GLY A 401 15.04 -4.29 31.71
N GLU A 402 15.44 -5.42 31.11
CA GLU A 402 16.33 -5.48 29.94
C GLU A 402 15.59 -5.46 28.59
N THR A 403 14.26 -5.52 28.59
CA THR A 403 13.46 -5.41 27.37
C THR A 403 13.61 -4.02 26.76
N GLN A 404 13.95 -3.95 25.48
CA GLN A 404 13.97 -2.69 24.74
C GLN A 404 12.56 -2.33 24.27
N HIS A 405 12.15 -1.07 24.47
CA HIS A 405 10.87 -0.55 24.01
C HIS A 405 11.10 0.47 22.90
N ILE A 406 10.67 0.16 21.68
CA ILE A 406 10.72 1.09 20.55
C ILE A 406 9.32 1.69 20.36
N VAL A 407 9.17 2.99 20.59
CA VAL A 407 7.85 3.66 20.63
C VAL A 407 7.64 4.53 19.40
N GLY A 408 6.73 4.13 18.53
CA GLY A 408 6.19 4.93 17.43
C GLY A 408 4.93 5.67 17.85
N SER A 409 5.01 6.99 17.93
CA SER A 409 3.86 7.86 18.18
C SER A 409 4.10 9.21 17.51
N GLU A 410 3.07 9.76 16.86
CA GLU A 410 3.16 10.97 16.04
C GLU A 410 3.79 12.17 16.76
N ASP A 411 3.43 12.38 18.03
CA ASP A 411 3.93 13.52 18.82
C ASP A 411 5.37 13.30 19.34
N TYR A 412 5.79 12.04 19.49
CA TYR A 412 7.06 11.65 20.13
C TYR A 412 8.14 11.18 19.14
N CYS A 413 7.77 11.05 17.86
CA CYS A 413 8.70 10.74 16.78
C CYS A 413 9.03 12.00 15.99
N ALA A 414 10.31 12.16 15.64
CA ALA A 414 10.72 13.24 14.76
C ALA A 414 10.10 13.05 13.36
N GLN A 415 9.59 14.12 12.79
CA GLN A 415 9.08 14.19 11.42
C GLN A 415 10.22 14.49 10.42
N SER A 416 11.31 13.74 10.53
CA SER A 416 12.47 13.85 9.63
C SER A 416 12.11 13.48 8.19
N ILE A 417 12.89 13.98 7.24
CA ILE A 417 12.76 13.63 5.82
C ILE A 417 13.05 12.13 5.62
N LEU A 418 12.10 11.41 5.02
CA LEU A 418 12.24 10.00 4.66
C LEU A 418 12.86 9.79 3.26
N PHE A 419 12.66 10.74 2.35
CA PHE A 419 13.17 10.71 0.96
C PHE A 419 14.27 11.75 0.76
N THR A 420 15.44 11.53 1.37
CA THR A 420 16.54 12.50 1.39
C THR A 420 17.04 12.88 0.01
N SER A 421 17.03 11.95 -0.95
CA SER A 421 17.46 12.21 -2.33
C SER A 421 16.54 13.20 -3.05
N HIS A 422 15.23 13.12 -2.79
CA HIS A 422 14.27 14.08 -3.29
C HIS A 422 14.47 15.46 -2.61
N ALA A 423 14.64 15.49 -1.28
CA ALA A 423 14.86 16.75 -0.57
C ALA A 423 16.17 17.45 -0.98
N ILE A 424 17.25 16.70 -1.24
CA ILE A 424 18.50 17.26 -1.80
C ILE A 424 18.27 17.80 -3.22
N ALA A 425 17.49 17.11 -4.05
CA ALA A 425 17.15 17.61 -5.37
C ALA A 425 16.35 18.92 -5.29
N GLN A 426 15.37 19.01 -4.36
CA GLN A 426 14.64 20.25 -4.11
C GLN A 426 15.51 21.37 -3.54
N LEU A 427 16.44 21.07 -2.63
CA LEU A 427 17.41 22.05 -2.12
C LEU A 427 18.30 22.63 -3.22
N LYS A 428 18.64 21.83 -4.23
CA LYS A 428 19.34 22.33 -5.42
C LYS A 428 18.40 23.25 -6.19
N LEU A 429 17.25 22.75 -6.63
CA LEU A 429 16.28 23.50 -7.45
C LEU A 429 15.83 24.81 -6.79
N SER A 430 15.71 24.86 -5.46
CA SER A 430 15.37 26.08 -4.72
C SER A 430 16.39 27.19 -4.91
N ARG A 431 17.65 26.88 -5.25
CA ARG A 431 18.66 27.89 -5.59
C ARG A 431 18.33 28.64 -6.88
N LEU A 432 17.58 28.02 -7.79
CA LEU A 432 17.10 28.64 -9.02
C LEU A 432 15.88 29.54 -8.74
N ASP A 433 14.84 28.99 -8.10
CA ASP A 433 13.66 29.72 -7.61
C ASP A 433 13.07 28.96 -6.40
N ASP A 434 13.06 29.60 -5.23
CA ASP A 434 12.61 29.00 -3.97
C ASP A 434 11.08 29.03 -3.79
N ARG A 435 10.36 29.77 -4.65
CA ARG A 435 8.89 29.79 -4.68
C ARG A 435 8.35 28.64 -5.55
N ILE A 436 8.99 28.38 -6.70
CA ILE A 436 8.61 27.25 -7.57
C ILE A 436 9.11 25.92 -6.98
N PHE A 437 10.28 25.92 -6.33
CA PHE A 437 10.91 24.73 -5.76
C PHE A 437 11.14 24.90 -4.25
N PRO A 438 10.07 24.92 -3.44
CA PRO A 438 10.21 25.01 -2.00
C PRO A 438 10.88 23.75 -1.45
N ILE A 439 11.69 23.93 -0.40
CA ILE A 439 12.33 22.84 0.31
C ILE A 439 11.27 22.09 1.12
N PRO A 440 11.21 20.74 1.06
CA PRO A 440 10.25 19.97 1.84
C PRO A 440 10.33 20.27 3.35
N GLN A 441 9.19 20.46 3.98
CA GLN A 441 9.00 20.66 5.41
C GLN A 441 9.41 19.41 6.21
N TYR A 442 10.09 19.63 7.33
CA TYR A 442 10.51 18.58 8.26
C TYR A 442 10.69 19.14 9.66
N ASN A 443 10.64 18.22 10.64
CA ASN A 443 11.07 18.51 12.00
C ASN A 443 11.95 17.37 12.49
N ASN A 444 13.24 17.65 12.69
CA ASN A 444 14.20 16.65 13.17
C ASN A 444 14.12 16.42 14.69
N ILE A 445 13.29 17.20 15.37
CA ILE A 445 13.02 17.09 16.81
C ILE A 445 11.54 16.71 16.95
N PRO A 446 11.17 15.74 17.80
CA PRO A 446 9.77 15.43 18.03
C PRO A 446 9.05 16.60 18.71
N LEU A 447 7.72 16.66 18.60
CA LEU A 447 6.91 17.70 19.26
C LEU A 447 6.97 17.57 20.79
N LYS A 448 7.07 16.34 21.29
CA LYS A 448 7.24 15.98 22.70
C LYS A 448 8.40 15.00 22.87
N LEU A 449 9.10 15.09 23.99
CA LEU A 449 10.15 14.15 24.36
C LEU A 449 9.57 13.00 25.19
N LEU A 450 9.97 11.75 24.92
CA LEU A 450 9.49 10.61 25.71
C LEU A 450 9.91 10.74 27.18
N GLU A 451 11.08 11.33 27.43
CA GLU A 451 11.63 11.61 28.75
C GLU A 451 10.75 12.55 29.59
N SER A 452 9.84 13.28 28.96
CA SER A 452 8.85 14.12 29.67
C SER A 452 7.72 13.32 30.32
N LEU A 453 7.51 12.07 29.90
CA LEU A 453 6.48 11.21 30.46
C LEU A 453 6.97 10.51 31.72
N PRO A 454 6.20 10.53 32.82
CA PRO A 454 6.54 9.76 34.00
C PRO A 454 6.41 8.27 33.70
N ASN A 455 7.08 7.44 34.49
CA ASN A 455 6.77 6.00 34.54
C ASN A 455 6.98 5.25 33.21
N LEU A 456 7.98 5.63 32.41
CA LEU A 456 8.41 4.81 31.27
C LEU A 456 9.45 3.76 31.69
N PRO A 457 9.47 2.57 31.03
CA PRO A 457 10.59 1.65 31.16
C PRO A 457 11.92 2.35 30.82
N ARG A 458 13.00 2.00 31.54
CA ARG A 458 14.33 2.63 31.34
C ARG A 458 14.84 2.54 29.90
N ASN A 459 14.62 1.41 29.25
CA ASN A 459 15.11 1.10 27.91
C ASN A 459 14.08 1.49 26.83
N THR A 460 13.58 2.73 26.88
CA THR A 460 12.58 3.25 25.94
C THR A 460 13.24 4.18 24.92
N THR A 461 12.99 3.97 23.62
CA THR A 461 13.56 4.77 22.52
C THR A 461 12.47 5.13 21.51
N PRO A 462 12.44 6.37 21.00
CA PRO A 462 11.50 6.73 19.94
C PRO A 462 11.83 5.98 18.64
N LEU A 463 10.78 5.50 17.96
CA LEU A 463 10.88 4.86 16.66
C LEU A 463 11.42 5.86 15.64
N SER A 464 12.32 5.39 14.79
CA SER A 464 12.86 6.19 13.69
C SER A 464 13.31 5.30 12.54
N ASN A 465 13.37 5.89 11.35
CA ASN A 465 13.70 5.21 10.11
C ASN A 465 15.11 4.61 10.20
N LEU A 466 15.25 3.39 9.70
CA LEU A 466 16.48 2.58 9.75
C LEU A 466 17.00 2.25 11.14
N LEU A 467 16.22 2.50 12.20
CA LEU A 467 16.50 1.93 13.51
C LEU A 467 16.49 0.41 13.38
N GLN A 468 17.54 -0.24 13.87
CA GLN A 468 17.72 -1.68 13.75
C GLN A 468 17.95 -2.30 15.12
N PHE A 469 17.14 -3.31 15.44
CA PHE A 469 17.37 -4.17 16.59
C PHE A 469 17.92 -5.51 16.12
N GLN A 470 19.19 -5.77 16.40
CA GLN A 470 19.81 -7.06 16.15
C GLN A 470 19.20 -8.08 17.13
N LEU A 471 18.76 -9.23 16.64
CA LEU A 471 18.29 -10.34 17.48
C LEU A 471 19.44 -11.32 17.76
N GLU A 472 20.16 -11.71 16.70
CA GLU A 472 21.23 -12.70 16.74
C GLU A 472 22.48 -12.24 15.98
N PRO A 473 23.71 -12.46 16.49
CA PRO A 473 24.07 -13.34 17.60
C PRO A 473 23.92 -12.73 18.99
N SER A 474 23.69 -11.43 19.08
CA SER A 474 23.55 -10.72 20.34
C SER A 474 22.54 -9.58 20.20
N PRO A 475 21.62 -9.42 21.15
CA PRO A 475 20.68 -8.32 21.16
C PRO A 475 21.39 -6.97 21.22
N VAL A 476 21.18 -6.11 20.23
CA VAL A 476 21.71 -4.74 20.26
C VAL A 476 20.82 -3.81 19.44
N LEU A 477 20.42 -2.69 20.03
CA LEU A 477 19.80 -1.59 19.31
C LEU A 477 20.89 -0.75 18.67
N SER A 478 20.77 -0.51 17.36
CA SER A 478 21.78 0.20 16.59
C SER A 478 21.16 0.98 15.43
N ARG A 479 21.96 1.88 14.86
CA ARG A 479 21.63 2.62 13.62
C ARG A 479 22.77 2.39 12.61
N PRO A 480 22.93 1.17 12.07
CA PRO A 480 24.11 0.79 11.30
C PRO A 480 24.28 1.57 10.00
N GLU A 481 23.18 2.13 9.47
CA GLU A 481 23.14 2.91 8.24
C GLU A 481 22.66 4.33 8.52
N GLN A 482 22.98 4.90 9.69
CA GLN A 482 22.56 6.26 10.05
C GLN A 482 23.07 7.26 9.00
N GLN A 483 22.18 7.63 8.08
CA GLN A 483 22.37 8.79 7.25
C GLN A 483 22.24 10.01 8.15
N SER A 484 23.09 11.01 7.94
CA SER A 484 22.87 12.32 8.54
C SER A 484 21.45 12.76 8.20
N LEU A 485 20.71 13.23 9.21
CA LEU A 485 19.39 13.80 8.96
C LEU A 485 19.51 14.92 7.92
N PHE A 486 18.50 15.05 7.07
CA PHE A 486 18.42 16.20 6.19
C PHE A 486 18.25 17.45 7.06
N ASP A 487 19.18 18.38 6.93
CA ASP A 487 19.16 19.67 7.61
C ASP A 487 19.82 20.69 6.70
N HIS A 488 19.00 21.49 6.02
CA HIS A 488 19.50 22.49 5.08
C HIS A 488 19.96 23.78 5.78
N HIS A 489 19.78 23.89 7.10
CA HIS A 489 20.27 25.01 7.90
C HIS A 489 21.65 24.73 8.49
N ASN A 490 22.00 23.46 8.70
CA ASN A 490 23.32 23.07 9.20
C ASN A 490 24.36 23.01 8.06
N PRO A 491 25.40 23.86 8.06
CA PRO A 491 26.44 23.87 7.03
C PRO A 491 27.25 22.58 6.91
N LYS A 492 27.27 21.77 7.99
CA LYS A 492 27.97 20.48 8.04
C LYS A 492 27.05 19.30 7.70
N SER A 493 25.82 19.55 7.25
CA SER A 493 24.96 18.47 6.80
C SER A 493 25.40 18.01 5.42
N LYS A 494 25.26 16.71 5.17
CA LYS A 494 25.56 16.12 3.86
C LYS A 494 24.81 16.80 2.72
N ALA A 495 23.61 17.31 2.97
CA ALA A 495 22.82 18.01 1.96
C ALA A 495 23.46 19.33 1.53
N VAL A 496 24.00 20.09 2.49
CA VAL A 496 24.69 21.37 2.23
C VAL A 496 26.09 21.11 1.66
N GLU A 497 26.84 20.13 2.19
CA GLU A 497 28.16 19.74 1.65
C GLU A 497 28.09 19.40 0.15
N ILE A 498 27.13 18.55 -0.25
CA ILE A 498 26.90 18.21 -1.66
C ILE A 498 26.61 19.45 -2.51
N LEU A 499 25.93 20.46 -1.97
CA LEU A 499 25.62 21.69 -2.70
C LEU A 499 26.85 22.60 -2.82
N GLU A 500 27.65 22.69 -1.76
CA GLU A 500 28.87 23.52 -1.72
C GLU A 500 29.95 23.02 -2.68
N GLU A 501 30.04 21.71 -2.92
CA GLU A 501 30.96 21.11 -3.89
C GLU A 501 30.59 21.42 -5.36
N LEU A 502 29.35 21.86 -5.63
CA LEU A 502 28.86 22.13 -6.99
C LEU A 502 29.08 23.60 -7.39
N HIS A 503 30.34 24.02 -7.49
CA HIS A 503 30.71 25.42 -7.76
C HIS A 503 30.10 25.99 -9.04
N GLU A 504 30.15 25.24 -10.16
CA GLU A 504 29.56 25.67 -11.44
C GLU A 504 28.04 25.85 -11.34
N TYR A 505 27.37 24.91 -10.66
CA TYR A 505 25.92 24.99 -10.44
C TYR A 505 25.54 26.22 -9.62
N LYS A 506 26.31 26.53 -8.55
CA LYS A 506 26.05 27.69 -7.70
C LYS A 506 26.18 29.00 -8.47
N ALA A 507 27.22 29.13 -9.31
CA ALA A 507 27.40 30.30 -10.16
C ALA A 507 26.21 30.46 -11.11
N LEU A 508 25.84 29.39 -11.83
CA LEU A 508 24.69 29.39 -12.72
C LEU A 508 23.37 29.71 -11.99
N ALA A 509 23.19 29.19 -10.77
CA ALA A 509 21.98 29.44 -9.99
C ALA A 509 21.80 30.92 -9.62
N ILE A 510 22.90 31.65 -9.38
CA ILE A 510 22.86 33.10 -9.12
C ILE A 510 22.37 33.83 -10.37
N ASP A 511 22.92 33.49 -11.55
CA ASP A 511 22.53 34.11 -12.82
C ASP A 511 21.06 33.82 -13.15
N VAL A 512 20.62 32.57 -13.00
CA VAL A 512 19.22 32.16 -13.21
C VAL A 512 18.29 32.90 -12.24
N ARG A 513 18.64 32.98 -10.95
CA ARG A 513 17.83 33.67 -9.96
C ARG A 513 17.71 35.17 -10.26
N ALA A 514 18.78 35.80 -10.74
CA ALA A 514 18.74 37.19 -11.17
C ALA A 514 17.79 37.38 -12.38
N GLU A 515 17.81 36.46 -13.34
CA GLU A 515 16.91 36.51 -14.49
C GLU A 515 15.45 36.26 -14.10
N VAL A 516 15.19 35.27 -13.24
CA VAL A 516 13.88 35.01 -12.66
C VAL A 516 13.33 36.24 -11.94
N ALA A 517 14.16 36.99 -11.20
CA ALA A 517 13.75 38.22 -10.54
C ALA A 517 13.34 39.31 -11.54
N LYS A 518 14.07 39.46 -12.67
CA LYS A 518 13.70 40.41 -13.74
C LYS A 518 12.38 40.04 -14.40
N ILE A 519 12.19 38.75 -14.72
CA ILE A 519 10.92 38.24 -15.27
C ILE A 519 9.78 38.49 -14.27
N ALA A 520 9.98 38.18 -13.00
CA ALA A 520 8.98 38.40 -11.95
C ALA A 520 8.60 39.88 -11.80
N ALA A 521 9.58 40.80 -11.88
CA ALA A 521 9.32 42.25 -11.87
C ALA A 521 8.50 42.70 -13.09
N THR A 522 8.81 42.16 -14.28
CA THR A 522 8.07 42.43 -15.51
C THR A 522 6.64 41.90 -15.43
N VAL A 523 6.47 40.68 -14.92
CA VAL A 523 5.17 40.04 -14.68
C VAL A 523 4.35 40.78 -13.61
N ALA A 524 4.99 41.39 -12.62
CA ALA A 524 4.31 42.18 -11.59
C ALA A 524 3.79 43.54 -12.10
N GLN A 525 4.39 44.08 -13.17
CA GLN A 525 3.98 45.36 -13.79
C GLN A 525 2.89 45.20 -14.85
N ARG A 526 2.69 43.99 -15.40
CA ARG A 526 1.64 43.74 -16.39
C ARG A 526 0.26 43.81 -15.75
N GLU A 527 -0.75 44.17 -16.53
CA GLU A 527 -2.14 44.04 -16.10
C GLU A 527 -2.47 42.58 -15.79
N LYS A 528 -3.05 42.33 -14.61
CA LYS A 528 -3.46 40.98 -14.20
C LYS A 528 -4.55 40.47 -15.14
N ARG A 529 -4.30 39.33 -15.78
CA ARG A 529 -5.28 38.64 -16.61
C ARG A 529 -6.07 37.65 -15.75
N PRO A 530 -7.32 37.33 -16.13
CA PRO A 530 -8.06 36.26 -15.50
C PRO A 530 -7.25 34.96 -15.41
N GLY A 531 -7.14 34.39 -14.21
CA GLY A 531 -6.41 33.15 -13.97
C GLY A 531 -4.91 33.30 -13.68
N ASP A 532 -4.35 34.53 -13.70
CA ASP A 532 -2.94 34.75 -13.32
C ASP A 532 -2.65 34.43 -11.83
N ASP A 533 -3.70 34.27 -11.01
CA ASP A 533 -3.66 33.92 -9.58
C ASP A 533 -3.95 32.43 -9.31
N VAL A 534 -4.28 31.66 -10.34
CA VAL A 534 -4.47 30.21 -10.24
C VAL A 534 -3.11 29.54 -10.08
N VAL A 535 -2.99 28.68 -9.06
CA VAL A 535 -1.73 27.99 -8.75
C VAL A 535 -1.81 26.53 -9.17
N ILE A 536 -0.80 26.07 -9.92
CA ILE A 536 -0.64 24.67 -10.32
C ILE A 536 0.58 24.11 -9.61
N THR A 537 0.35 23.13 -8.75
CA THR A 537 1.36 22.47 -7.93
C THR A 537 1.50 21.02 -8.35
N THR A 538 2.65 20.64 -8.90
CA THR A 538 2.94 19.25 -9.27
C THR A 538 3.48 18.48 -8.07
N LEU A 539 2.60 17.76 -7.38
CA LEU A 539 2.92 16.97 -6.17
C LEU A 539 3.70 15.70 -6.51
N GLY A 540 3.54 15.18 -7.73
CA GLY A 540 4.29 14.04 -8.25
C GLY A 540 4.33 14.01 -9.76
N THR A 541 5.48 13.60 -10.30
CA THR A 541 5.79 13.70 -11.74
C THR A 541 6.45 12.42 -12.28
N GLY A 542 6.28 11.31 -11.57
CA GLY A 542 6.82 10.00 -11.91
C GLY A 542 5.74 9.13 -12.55
N SER A 543 6.19 8.20 -13.39
CA SER A 543 5.32 7.24 -14.08
C SER A 543 5.56 5.83 -13.53
N ALA A 544 4.48 5.06 -13.42
CA ALA A 544 4.40 3.64 -13.04
C ALA A 544 4.86 3.28 -11.62
N ILE A 545 6.09 3.64 -11.24
CA ILE A 545 6.70 3.26 -9.96
C ILE A 545 7.31 4.50 -9.29
N PRO A 546 7.06 4.71 -7.99
CA PRO A 546 7.74 5.77 -7.25
C PRO A 546 9.26 5.57 -7.29
N SER A 547 9.96 6.53 -7.86
CA SER A 547 11.42 6.50 -7.96
C SER A 547 12.08 7.15 -6.74
N LYS A 548 13.41 7.05 -6.68
CA LYS A 548 14.22 7.74 -5.67
C LYS A 548 13.96 9.26 -5.66
N TYR A 549 13.78 9.88 -6.83
CA TYR A 549 13.74 11.34 -6.99
C TYR A 549 12.33 11.91 -7.21
N ARG A 550 11.44 11.14 -7.85
CA ARG A 550 10.09 11.56 -8.26
C ARG A 550 9.05 10.57 -7.75
N ASN A 551 8.03 11.07 -7.07
CA ASN A 551 6.84 10.29 -6.73
C ASN A 551 5.92 10.13 -7.93
N VAL A 552 4.98 9.19 -7.86
CA VAL A 552 3.93 8.98 -8.89
C VAL A 552 2.96 10.17 -9.00
N SER A 553 2.22 10.22 -10.10
CA SER A 553 1.44 11.39 -10.54
C SER A 553 0.44 11.91 -9.52
N ALA A 554 0.47 13.22 -9.29
CA ALA A 554 -0.58 14.00 -8.64
C ALA A 554 -0.34 15.49 -8.93
N THR A 555 -1.39 16.22 -9.31
CA THR A 555 -1.32 17.66 -9.57
C THR A 555 -2.45 18.37 -8.84
N LEU A 556 -2.10 19.34 -8.01
CA LEU A 556 -3.04 20.19 -7.29
C LEU A 556 -3.22 21.50 -8.06
N LEU A 557 -4.48 21.89 -8.23
CA LEU A 557 -4.90 23.16 -8.78
C LEU A 557 -5.64 23.93 -7.68
N GLU A 558 -5.13 25.10 -7.34
CA GLU A 558 -5.73 26.01 -6.36
C GLU A 558 -6.36 27.18 -7.11
N ILE A 559 -7.68 27.32 -7.01
CA ILE A 559 -8.45 28.38 -7.65
C ILE A 559 -8.92 29.32 -6.53
N PRO A 560 -8.28 30.50 -6.37
CA PRO A 560 -8.65 31.45 -5.34
C PRO A 560 -10.16 31.74 -5.32
N ASP A 561 -10.73 31.83 -4.11
CA ASP A 561 -12.17 32.10 -3.85
C ASP A 561 -13.18 31.03 -4.35
N HIS A 562 -12.72 29.97 -5.02
CA HIS A 562 -13.56 28.96 -5.65
C HIS A 562 -13.31 27.53 -5.14
N GLY A 563 -12.07 27.21 -4.79
CA GLY A 563 -11.68 25.94 -4.20
C GLY A 563 -10.65 25.15 -5.01
N ASN A 564 -10.24 24.02 -4.44
CA ASN A 564 -9.14 23.22 -4.97
C ASN A 564 -9.63 22.05 -5.82
N VAL A 565 -8.82 21.68 -6.80
CA VAL A 565 -8.98 20.50 -7.65
C VAL A 565 -7.72 19.65 -7.58
N LEU A 566 -7.87 18.35 -7.32
CA LEU A 566 -6.78 17.39 -7.35
C LEU A 566 -6.93 16.52 -8.61
N LEU A 567 -5.94 16.58 -9.49
CA LEU A 567 -5.84 15.80 -10.72
C LEU A 567 -4.91 14.62 -10.48
N ASP A 568 -5.49 13.42 -10.45
CA ASP A 568 -4.89 12.19 -9.98
C ASP A 568 -4.38 12.28 -8.52
N ALA A 569 -4.29 11.12 -7.87
CA ALA A 569 -3.77 10.99 -6.53
C ALA A 569 -3.03 9.66 -6.40
N GLY A 570 -1.83 9.58 -6.97
CA GLY A 570 -0.96 8.42 -6.82
C GLY A 570 -0.53 8.16 -5.37
N GLU A 571 0.05 6.98 -5.11
CA GLU A 571 0.57 6.59 -3.79
C GLU A 571 1.47 7.69 -3.17
N GLY A 572 1.21 8.08 -1.93
CA GLY A 572 1.97 9.07 -1.19
C GLY A 572 1.56 10.52 -1.43
N THR A 573 0.48 10.79 -2.18
CA THR A 573 0.01 12.16 -2.49
C THR A 573 -0.19 13.01 -1.23
N PHE A 574 -0.89 12.50 -0.21
CA PHE A 574 -1.06 13.23 1.05
C PHE A 574 0.27 13.57 1.73
N GLY A 575 1.22 12.63 1.71
CA GLY A 575 2.57 12.87 2.24
C GLY A 575 3.31 13.97 1.46
N GLN A 576 3.20 13.99 0.13
CA GLN A 576 3.78 15.06 -0.69
C GLN A 576 3.17 16.44 -0.34
N MET A 577 1.85 16.51 -0.18
CA MET A 577 1.18 17.74 0.26
C MET A 577 1.68 18.16 1.64
N LEU A 578 1.66 17.25 2.62
CA LEU A 578 2.16 17.54 3.97
C LEU A 578 3.60 18.08 3.97
N ARG A 579 4.48 17.48 3.17
CA ARG A 579 5.88 17.92 3.05
C ARG A 579 6.01 19.23 2.28
N LEU A 580 5.09 19.59 1.42
CA LEU A 580 5.12 20.86 0.70
C LEU A 580 4.65 22.04 1.58
N MET A 581 3.49 21.88 2.23
CA MET A 581 2.74 22.98 2.86
C MET A 581 2.62 22.86 4.39
N GLY A 582 3.16 21.80 5.00
CA GLY A 582 3.04 21.54 6.44
C GLY A 582 1.63 21.06 6.85
N VAL A 583 1.44 20.80 8.15
CA VAL A 583 0.17 20.27 8.69
C VAL A 583 -0.98 21.26 8.47
N GLU A 584 -0.81 22.52 8.85
CA GLU A 584 -1.86 23.54 8.72
C GLU A 584 -2.20 23.80 7.25
N GLY A 585 -1.19 23.88 6.38
CA GLY A 585 -1.40 24.10 4.95
C GLY A 585 -2.14 22.94 4.28
N VAL A 586 -1.78 21.69 4.57
CA VAL A 586 -2.50 20.53 3.98
C VAL A 586 -3.93 20.44 4.49
N GLU A 587 -4.19 20.77 5.75
CA GLU A 587 -5.56 20.81 6.27
C GLU A 587 -6.39 21.91 5.60
N ALA A 588 -5.84 23.11 5.44
CA ALA A 588 -6.50 24.20 4.71
C ALA A 588 -6.79 23.82 3.25
N CYS A 589 -5.81 23.23 2.56
CA CYS A 589 -5.98 22.76 1.18
C CYS A 589 -7.10 21.72 1.05
N LEU A 590 -7.14 20.74 1.97
CA LEU A 590 -8.19 19.71 1.97
C LEU A 590 -9.56 20.27 2.36
N LEU A 591 -9.65 21.24 3.27
CA LEU A 591 -10.91 21.92 3.59
C LEU A 591 -11.54 22.59 2.36
N ASP A 592 -10.70 23.10 1.46
CA ASP A 592 -11.15 23.77 0.25
C ASP A 592 -11.21 22.86 -1.00
N LEU A 593 -10.84 21.58 -0.89
CA LEU A 593 -10.91 20.61 -1.99
C LEU A 593 -12.37 20.34 -2.39
N ARG A 594 -12.69 20.55 -3.67
CA ARG A 594 -14.04 20.36 -4.25
C ARG A 594 -14.12 19.23 -5.27
N LEU A 595 -13.01 18.94 -5.96
CA LEU A 595 -12.93 17.91 -7.00
C LEU A 595 -11.67 17.06 -6.83
N LEU A 596 -11.83 15.75 -6.85
CA LEU A 596 -10.79 14.78 -7.20
C LEU A 596 -11.12 14.20 -8.57
N PHE A 597 -10.26 14.42 -9.56
CA PHE A 597 -10.34 13.77 -10.86
C PHE A 597 -9.35 12.61 -10.91
N VAL A 598 -9.78 11.45 -11.41
CA VAL A 598 -8.88 10.33 -11.71
C VAL A 598 -8.97 10.03 -13.20
N SER A 599 -7.84 10.12 -13.89
CA SER A 599 -7.74 9.99 -15.34
C SER A 599 -8.05 8.59 -15.84
N HIS A 600 -7.49 7.56 -15.19
CA HIS A 600 -7.65 6.15 -15.55
C HIS A 600 -7.27 5.21 -14.39
N LEU A 601 -7.35 3.90 -14.63
CA LEU A 601 -7.20 2.88 -13.59
C LEU A 601 -5.77 2.40 -13.30
N HIS A 602 -4.72 2.85 -13.99
CA HIS A 602 -3.37 2.45 -13.59
C HIS A 602 -3.07 2.93 -12.16
N ALA A 603 -2.47 2.04 -11.37
CA ALA A 603 -2.34 2.20 -9.93
C ALA A 603 -1.55 3.45 -9.52
N ASP A 604 -0.60 3.90 -10.34
CA ASP A 604 0.19 5.10 -10.11
C ASP A 604 -0.60 6.41 -10.12
N HIS A 605 -1.87 6.39 -10.55
CA HIS A 605 -2.72 7.58 -10.62
C HIS A 605 -3.73 7.71 -9.48
N HIS A 606 -3.95 6.68 -8.65
CA HIS A 606 -5.10 6.71 -7.74
C HIS A 606 -4.94 6.04 -6.37
N LEU A 607 -3.84 5.34 -6.09
CA LEU A 607 -3.66 4.67 -4.79
C LEU A 607 -3.63 5.65 -3.60
N GLY A 608 -3.21 6.90 -3.77
CA GLY A 608 -3.28 7.92 -2.70
C GLY A 608 -4.68 8.48 -2.47
N ALA A 609 -5.65 8.21 -3.33
CA ALA A 609 -7.00 8.77 -3.26
C ALA A 609 -7.71 8.40 -1.96
N VAL A 610 -7.58 7.16 -1.48
CA VAL A 610 -8.25 6.69 -0.25
C VAL A 610 -7.79 7.49 0.96
N LYS A 611 -6.48 7.72 1.11
CA LYS A 611 -5.93 8.55 2.18
C LYS A 611 -6.39 10.01 2.08
N VAL A 612 -6.40 10.59 0.88
CA VAL A 612 -6.93 11.96 0.66
C VAL A 612 -8.41 12.04 1.06
N LEU A 613 -9.25 11.10 0.60
CA LEU A 613 -10.67 11.04 0.92
C LEU A 613 -10.91 10.87 2.43
N GLY A 614 -10.17 9.98 3.09
CA GLY A 614 -10.26 9.75 4.52
C GLY A 614 -9.87 10.99 5.34
N ARG A 615 -8.81 11.69 4.95
CA ARG A 615 -8.37 12.94 5.60
C ARG A 615 -9.37 14.07 5.37
N TRP A 616 -9.85 14.25 4.14
CA TRP A 616 -10.90 15.22 3.81
C TRP A 616 -12.16 14.99 4.65
N ASN A 617 -12.61 13.75 4.78
CA ASN A 617 -13.79 13.40 5.57
C ASN A 617 -13.61 13.69 7.07
N ARG A 618 -12.41 13.43 7.61
CA ARG A 618 -12.09 13.72 9.01
C ARG A 618 -12.16 15.22 9.31
N LEU A 619 -11.65 16.06 8.40
CA LEU A 619 -11.69 17.52 8.54
C LEU A 619 -13.11 18.07 8.42
N HIS A 620 -13.94 17.47 7.56
CA HIS A 620 -15.33 17.87 7.39
C HIS A 620 -16.31 17.16 8.33
N ARG A 621 -15.87 16.39 9.34
CA ARG A 621 -16.75 15.51 10.13
C ARG A 621 -17.98 16.23 10.70
N ASP A 622 -17.81 17.48 11.13
CA ASP A 622 -18.83 18.31 11.77
C ASP A 622 -19.75 19.03 10.75
N GLN A 623 -19.52 18.84 9.45
CA GLN A 623 -20.30 19.42 8.36
C GLN A 623 -21.10 18.32 7.63
N PRO A 624 -22.37 18.06 7.98
CA PRO A 624 -23.14 16.94 7.43
C PRO A 624 -23.42 17.07 5.92
N ASN A 625 -23.51 18.31 5.43
CA ASN A 625 -23.81 18.61 4.02
C ASN A 625 -22.54 18.78 3.16
N ALA A 626 -21.34 18.71 3.75
CA ALA A 626 -20.09 18.80 3.00
C ALA A 626 -20.04 17.67 1.96
N THR A 627 -19.59 18.03 0.75
CA THR A 627 -19.56 17.14 -0.40
C THR A 627 -18.24 17.28 -1.14
N LEU A 628 -17.62 16.16 -1.48
CA LEU A 628 -16.48 16.08 -2.38
C LEU A 628 -16.89 15.37 -3.67
N HIS A 629 -16.69 16.01 -4.81
CA HIS A 629 -16.95 15.39 -6.10
C HIS A 629 -15.76 14.55 -6.52
N VAL A 630 -16.04 13.35 -7.04
CA VAL A 630 -15.04 12.47 -7.65
C VAL A 630 -15.47 12.21 -9.09
N VAL A 631 -14.70 12.72 -10.05
CA VAL A 631 -14.92 12.45 -11.48
C VAL A 631 -13.88 11.43 -11.92
N ALA A 632 -14.31 10.23 -12.31
CA ALA A 632 -13.40 9.12 -12.58
C ALA A 632 -14.08 8.02 -13.43
N PRO A 633 -13.31 7.10 -14.03
CA PRO A 633 -13.89 5.92 -14.69
C PRO A 633 -14.80 5.12 -13.75
N ARG A 634 -15.94 4.63 -14.25
CA ARG A 634 -16.90 3.78 -13.50
C ARG A 634 -16.27 2.73 -12.58
N MET A 635 -15.25 2.06 -13.09
CA MET A 635 -14.58 0.96 -12.39
C MET A 635 -13.81 1.43 -11.15
N PHE A 636 -13.31 2.67 -11.14
CA PHE A 636 -12.73 3.28 -9.95
C PHE A 636 -13.80 3.50 -8.87
N GLY A 637 -14.98 3.97 -9.26
CA GLY A 637 -16.13 4.10 -8.35
C GLY A 637 -16.61 2.75 -7.81
N MET A 638 -16.56 1.69 -8.61
CA MET A 638 -16.83 0.32 -8.15
C MET A 638 -15.81 -0.11 -7.09
N TRP A 639 -14.52 0.09 -7.37
CA TRP A 639 -13.45 -0.21 -6.42
C TRP A 639 -13.61 0.54 -5.09
N LEU A 640 -13.86 1.85 -5.11
CA LEU A 640 -14.08 2.64 -3.88
C LEU A 640 -15.24 2.10 -3.04
N LYS A 641 -16.34 1.67 -3.68
CA LYS A 641 -17.50 1.09 -3.00
C LYS A 641 -17.22 -0.27 -2.37
N GLU A 642 -16.42 -1.10 -3.05
CA GLU A 642 -15.99 -2.39 -2.50
C GLU A 642 -14.94 -2.21 -1.40
N TYR A 643 -14.00 -1.28 -1.57
CA TYR A 643 -13.04 -0.97 -0.52
C TYR A 643 -13.71 -0.37 0.73
N ALA A 644 -14.82 0.36 0.58
CA ALA A 644 -15.61 0.85 1.71
C ALA A 644 -16.24 -0.28 2.58
N ASP A 645 -16.24 -1.52 2.10
CA ASP A 645 -16.64 -2.68 2.89
C ASP A 645 -15.49 -3.21 3.77
N VAL A 646 -14.26 -2.75 3.53
CA VAL A 646 -13.05 -3.06 4.31
C VAL A 646 -12.89 -2.06 5.46
N GLU A 647 -12.94 -0.76 5.16
CA GLU A 647 -12.84 0.32 6.14
C GLU A 647 -13.82 1.47 5.85
N ASN A 648 -14.17 2.25 6.87
CA ASN A 648 -14.97 3.46 6.69
C ASN A 648 -14.09 4.69 6.53
N PHE A 649 -13.81 5.08 5.28
CA PHE A 649 -13.09 6.31 4.93
C PHE A 649 -14.03 7.45 4.46
N GLY A 650 -15.35 7.31 4.68
CA GLY A 650 -16.33 8.40 4.53
C GLY A 650 -17.00 8.55 3.16
N MET A 651 -17.27 7.45 2.45
CA MET A 651 -17.93 7.46 1.12
C MET A 651 -19.31 8.17 1.07
N ARG A 652 -19.99 8.39 2.20
CA ARG A 652 -21.30 9.07 2.24
C ARG A 652 -21.25 10.52 1.73
N LYS A 653 -20.11 11.19 1.89
CA LYS A 653 -19.90 12.58 1.44
C LYS A 653 -19.33 12.68 0.02
N VAL A 654 -19.00 11.54 -0.59
CA VAL A 654 -18.52 11.49 -1.96
C VAL A 654 -19.71 11.56 -2.92
N ARG A 655 -19.61 12.42 -3.94
CA ARG A 655 -20.51 12.44 -5.10
C ARG A 655 -19.71 12.02 -6.31
N PHE A 656 -19.90 10.76 -6.69
CA PHE A 656 -19.22 10.18 -7.84
C PHE A 656 -19.92 10.58 -9.14
N VAL A 657 -19.14 10.96 -10.14
CA VAL A 657 -19.57 11.25 -11.51
C VAL A 657 -18.71 10.39 -12.44
N ASP A 658 -19.34 9.57 -13.28
CA ASP A 658 -18.59 8.79 -14.26
C ASP A 658 -17.95 9.73 -15.27
N SER A 659 -16.70 9.49 -15.62
CA SER A 659 -16.04 10.24 -16.70
C SER A 659 -16.83 10.16 -18.00
N GLU A 660 -17.55 9.07 -18.29
CA GLU A 660 -18.41 8.98 -19.47
C GLU A 660 -19.64 9.91 -19.40
N ASP A 661 -20.14 10.21 -18.20
CA ASP A 661 -21.33 11.06 -17.99
C ASP A 661 -21.05 12.54 -18.25
N VAL A 662 -19.80 12.92 -18.45
CA VAL A 662 -19.37 14.29 -18.77
C VAL A 662 -18.51 14.35 -20.05
N LEU A 663 -18.56 13.30 -20.87
CA LEU A 663 -17.77 13.22 -22.10
C LEU A 663 -18.16 14.31 -23.10
N PHE A 664 -17.15 14.98 -23.65
CA PHE A 664 -17.33 16.08 -24.60
C PHE A 664 -18.24 15.69 -25.77
N SER A 665 -18.06 14.49 -26.32
CA SER A 665 -18.82 13.98 -27.48
C SER A 665 -20.27 13.62 -27.18
N ARG A 666 -20.64 13.36 -25.91
CA ARG A 666 -21.96 12.83 -25.53
C ARG A 666 -22.81 13.81 -24.72
N GLY A 667 -22.25 14.95 -24.33
CA GLY A 667 -22.90 15.88 -23.42
C GLY A 667 -22.83 15.39 -21.97
N THR A 668 -23.57 16.06 -21.09
CA THR A 668 -23.70 15.58 -19.69
C THR A 668 -24.94 14.70 -19.59
N ARG A 669 -24.85 13.52 -18.96
CA ARG A 669 -25.96 12.57 -18.82
C ARG A 669 -26.01 11.96 -17.42
N GLY A 670 -27.13 12.04 -16.74
CA GLY A 670 -27.34 11.37 -15.44
C GLY A 670 -26.57 11.96 -14.25
N ALA A 671 -25.74 12.97 -14.49
CA ALA A 671 -24.93 13.68 -13.49
C ALA A 671 -25.18 15.20 -13.49
N GLU A 672 -26.27 15.68 -14.09
CA GLU A 672 -26.54 17.10 -14.33
C GLU A 672 -26.51 17.93 -13.04
N ALA A 673 -27.14 17.43 -11.97
CA ALA A 673 -27.18 18.13 -10.68
C ALA A 673 -25.78 18.22 -10.03
N SER A 674 -25.03 17.12 -10.02
CA SER A 674 -23.66 17.08 -9.47
C SER A 674 -22.72 18.00 -10.26
N VAL A 675 -22.80 17.95 -11.60
CA VAL A 675 -21.98 18.81 -12.47
C VAL A 675 -22.35 20.27 -12.32
N ALA A 676 -23.64 20.61 -12.22
CA ALA A 676 -24.09 21.98 -11.98
C ALA A 676 -23.61 22.52 -10.63
N GLN A 677 -23.68 21.69 -9.58
CA GLN A 677 -23.15 22.04 -8.26
C GLN A 677 -21.64 22.27 -8.31
N LEU A 678 -20.89 21.37 -8.95
CA LEU A 678 -19.45 21.47 -9.04
C LEU A 678 -18.99 22.68 -9.85
N LYS A 679 -19.65 22.96 -10.98
CA LYS A 679 -19.43 24.17 -11.76
C LYS A 679 -19.67 25.43 -10.94
N LYS A 680 -20.73 25.46 -10.12
CA LYS A 680 -21.02 26.58 -9.22
C LYS A 680 -19.92 26.77 -8.18
N PHE A 681 -19.44 25.70 -7.54
CA PHE A 681 -18.36 25.80 -6.56
C PHE A 681 -17.08 26.37 -7.19
N LEU A 682 -16.65 25.77 -8.30
CA LEU A 682 -15.38 26.09 -8.94
C LEU A 682 -15.43 27.28 -9.91
N GLY A 683 -16.55 28.00 -10.00
CA GLY A 683 -16.72 29.12 -10.93
C GLY A 683 -16.66 28.74 -12.42
N LEU A 684 -16.96 27.48 -12.77
CA LEU A 684 -16.77 26.94 -14.12
C LEU A 684 -17.99 27.14 -15.02
N THR A 685 -17.74 27.46 -16.28
CA THR A 685 -18.73 27.38 -17.37
C THR A 685 -18.72 26.00 -18.01
N THR A 686 -17.55 25.38 -18.13
CA THR A 686 -17.36 24.07 -18.75
C THR A 686 -16.60 23.12 -17.82
N LEU A 687 -17.12 21.88 -17.74
CA LEU A 687 -16.43 20.73 -17.17
C LEU A 687 -16.76 19.55 -18.08
N LYS A 688 -15.77 19.06 -18.83
CA LYS A 688 -15.94 17.97 -19.80
C LYS A 688 -14.73 17.05 -19.77
N THR A 689 -14.97 15.77 -19.94
CA THR A 689 -13.90 14.79 -20.18
C THR A 689 -13.70 14.56 -21.67
N VAL A 690 -12.51 14.07 -22.03
CA VAL A 690 -12.17 13.65 -23.40
C VAL A 690 -11.51 12.29 -23.36
N ASP A 691 -11.77 11.45 -24.37
CA ASP A 691 -11.09 10.16 -24.48
C ASP A 691 -9.59 10.35 -24.75
N VAL A 692 -8.77 9.52 -24.09
CA VAL A 692 -7.31 9.52 -24.25
C VAL A 692 -6.85 8.19 -24.83
N ILE A 693 -6.00 8.26 -25.86
CA ILE A 693 -5.39 7.08 -26.48
C ILE A 693 -4.31 6.53 -25.54
N HIS A 694 -4.69 5.58 -24.68
CA HIS A 694 -3.78 4.96 -23.71
C HIS A 694 -4.24 3.56 -23.28
N CYS A 695 -5.12 3.47 -22.29
CA CYS A 695 -5.76 2.24 -21.85
C CYS A 695 -7.28 2.39 -21.96
N ARG A 696 -8.00 1.29 -21.82
CA ARG A 696 -9.46 1.32 -21.77
C ARG A 696 -9.94 2.23 -20.64
N TRP A 697 -10.92 3.10 -20.94
CA TRP A 697 -11.48 4.08 -20.00
C TRP A 697 -10.44 5.08 -19.47
N ALA A 698 -9.58 5.59 -20.35
CA ALA A 698 -8.66 6.68 -20.05
C ALA A 698 -9.22 8.01 -20.53
N TYR A 699 -9.18 9.02 -19.66
CA TYR A 699 -9.77 10.33 -19.92
C TYR A 699 -8.84 11.48 -19.53
N GLY A 700 -8.93 12.58 -20.28
CA GLY A 700 -8.47 13.92 -19.88
C GLY A 700 -9.65 14.75 -19.39
N ILE A 701 -9.39 15.92 -18.78
CA ILE A 701 -10.44 16.81 -18.26
C ILE A 701 -10.21 18.26 -18.68
N SER A 702 -11.19 18.85 -19.37
CA SER A 702 -11.22 20.26 -19.73
C SER A 702 -12.09 21.04 -18.76
N LEU A 703 -11.49 22.03 -18.10
CA LEU A 703 -12.14 22.99 -17.19
C LEU A 703 -12.06 24.39 -17.80
N GLU A 704 -13.19 25.05 -17.97
CA GLU A 704 -13.24 26.46 -18.40
C GLU A 704 -13.93 27.30 -17.33
N HIS A 705 -13.27 28.36 -16.90
CA HIS A 705 -13.75 29.25 -15.86
C HIS A 705 -14.60 30.38 -16.45
N ALA A 706 -15.54 30.90 -15.66
CA ALA A 706 -16.43 31.99 -16.09
C ALA A 706 -15.68 33.29 -16.45
N SER A 707 -14.46 33.47 -15.95
CA SER A 707 -13.59 34.59 -16.30
C SER A 707 -12.78 34.38 -17.58
N GLY A 708 -12.92 33.23 -18.25
CA GLY A 708 -12.40 32.97 -19.60
C GLY A 708 -11.10 32.17 -19.70
N TRP A 709 -10.45 31.85 -18.58
CA TRP A 709 -9.28 30.95 -18.61
C TRP A 709 -9.70 29.47 -18.69
N LYS A 710 -8.78 28.64 -19.18
CA LYS A 710 -9.01 27.21 -19.45
C LYS A 710 -7.81 26.36 -19.02
N ILE A 711 -8.10 25.18 -18.45
CA ILE A 711 -7.15 24.11 -18.13
C ILE A 711 -7.63 22.82 -18.80
N VAL A 712 -6.71 22.04 -19.36
CA VAL A 712 -6.97 20.77 -20.06
C VAL A 712 -6.04 19.68 -19.56
#